data_AF-A0A7K3VL88-F1
#
_entry.id   AF-A0A7K3VL88-F1
#
_cell.length_a   1.000
_cell.length_b   1.000
_cell.length_c   1.000
_cell.angle_alpha   90.00
_cell.angle_beta   90.00
_cell.angle_gamma   90.00
#
_symmetry.space_group_name_H-M   'P 1'
#
loop_
_entity.id
_entity.type
_entity.pdbx_description
1 polymer ?
#
loop_
_entity_poly.entity_id
_entity_poly.type
_entity_poly.pdbx_seq_one_letter_code
_entity_poly.pdbx_strand_id
1 'polypeptide(L)'
;MAFNILDTNGATVTKTGAEFEAYDVIRNSETSPSAPVSLTVSDSSVADLADELGSVSANVTGSYYGSVITTGAGNDTISGNDGNDTLNGGAGDDVIGGGSGNDKLIGGAGNDTIYDGGVPWPGTGEQQQLVDIDAGDGDDSMVVERYNPLISGTIDGGAGVDTLQTSSLDSLTIKNIEVLNTERSTVSGSSAQFESFDKIIGSTDPFFNYSAILELTDSAHLDLSDELAERRAYIWGWNNPSGVDVKTGDGDDVFAGSDVNDIFDGSGGNDIFDGRGGNDKLTGGAGDDELDGGDGTDTAVFAGNFSDYSLALENGSHVVTSALEGTDTLRDVELAQFADGVYDFDTKTFTVNSTPPDIPLNILETNGATITKTGAEFEAYDVIRHSELNPLVAATLVISDSGTVDLSDELTSSSANVTGSSGDDTITTGAGNDTISGGDGADTLDGGAGNDHLHGGIGNDTLNGGDGNDQIFGDGGNDVIRGGAGNDTITDGDVGNFSPDLGLVPEVLDIDAGDGNDVIIVQPFAPLVFGTVNGGDGFDTLQAPDLRGLTIENFEVLDTARFQVAGSSAQFESFDSIVGSINPFDVISRPSLAITDSAHLDLSDELRGHGAFITGYGSSIDVKAGGGDDEFTGTDGNDIFEGGGGYDIIDGGAGTDTAVFSAKFADYMLGYRYDNESHIVRSLSGQDENILTDVEFARFADGVYEFATRTFTSTNNAPTNIQLSKTALSEDTPIWTTVGLLSAKDADGDALTYTLIDGANDHFRIKGDRIVTSKALDYETDKSHTIKVAVSDGTVTVEKDITINVLDVNEAPVNKAPTNLAFSRSSVSENIAIGTSVGLLSARDPEGGTVKWRLTDDADGIFKLVGNKIQTKAAIDYESTHSLTFTAEAYDAAGNVTSHDFTLAVKDVFELSVSSLLHDALI
;
A
#
# COMPACT_ATOMS: atom_id res chain seq x y z
N MET A 1 -30.01 13.25 28.40
CA MET A 1 -29.59 13.52 29.79
C MET A 1 -28.98 14.92 29.81
N ALA A 2 -28.70 15.52 30.97
CA ALA A 2 -28.01 16.82 30.96
C ALA A 2 -26.54 16.56 30.60
N PHE A 3 -26.02 17.20 29.56
CA PHE A 3 -24.60 17.16 29.25
C PHE A 3 -23.79 17.61 30.47
N ASN A 4 -22.82 16.81 30.88
CA ASN A 4 -21.87 17.14 31.93
C ASN A 4 -20.81 18.06 31.33
N ILE A 5 -21.02 19.37 31.45
CA ILE A 5 -20.15 20.38 30.86
C ILE A 5 -19.19 20.93 31.92
N LEU A 6 -17.90 20.98 31.60
CA LEU A 6 -16.90 21.70 32.37
C LEU A 6 -16.70 23.11 31.79
N ASP A 7 -17.16 24.13 32.51
CA ASP A 7 -16.84 25.54 32.21
C ASP A 7 -15.60 25.97 33.02
N THR A 8 -14.44 26.13 32.37
CA THR A 8 -13.18 26.53 33.06
C THR A 8 -13.19 27.99 33.51
N ASN A 9 -14.03 28.83 32.88
CA ASN A 9 -14.15 30.27 33.08
C ASN A 9 -12.80 31.01 33.06
N GLY A 10 -11.85 30.53 32.26
CA GLY A 10 -10.49 31.07 32.14
C GLY A 10 -9.55 30.74 33.30
N ALA A 11 -9.91 29.80 34.19
CA ALA A 11 -9.02 29.28 35.22
C ALA A 11 -8.34 27.98 34.77
N THR A 12 -7.12 27.73 35.25
CA THR A 12 -6.49 26.41 35.12
C THR A 12 -7.22 25.40 36.00
N VAL A 13 -7.70 24.31 35.39
CA VAL A 13 -8.40 23.22 36.10
C VAL A 13 -7.44 22.05 36.28
N THR A 14 -7.27 21.60 37.52
CA THR A 14 -6.42 20.44 37.85
C THR A 14 -7.29 19.27 38.29
N LYS A 15 -7.14 18.14 37.60
CA LYS A 15 -7.89 16.90 37.79
C LYS A 15 -7.01 15.69 37.47
N THR A 16 -7.42 14.47 37.82
CA THR A 16 -6.81 13.27 37.23
C THR A 16 -7.27 13.09 35.78
N GLY A 17 -6.56 12.32 34.96
CA GLY A 17 -7.00 12.01 33.59
C GLY A 17 -8.43 11.47 33.58
N ALA A 18 -8.69 10.43 34.37
CA ALA A 18 -10.03 9.84 34.55
C ALA A 18 -11.11 10.80 35.10
N GLU A 19 -10.74 11.96 35.67
CA GLU A 19 -11.70 12.97 36.13
C GLU A 19 -12.05 13.97 35.02
N PHE A 20 -11.22 14.12 33.99
CA PHE A 20 -11.54 14.86 32.77
C PHE A 20 -12.48 14.06 31.86
N GLU A 21 -12.21 12.76 31.68
CA GLU A 21 -13.05 11.79 30.92
C GLU A 21 -14.52 11.67 31.41
N ALA A 22 -14.80 12.22 32.58
CA ALA A 22 -16.15 12.19 33.14
C ALA A 22 -17.05 13.28 32.55
N TYR A 23 -16.50 14.24 31.81
CA TYR A 23 -17.25 15.34 31.18
C TYR A 23 -17.61 14.95 29.75
N ASP A 24 -18.71 15.50 29.23
CA ASP A 24 -19.07 15.32 27.81
C ASP A 24 -18.52 16.48 26.95
N VAL A 25 -18.23 17.63 27.57
CA VAL A 25 -17.73 18.84 26.90
C VAL A 25 -16.87 19.64 27.88
N ILE A 26 -15.66 19.99 27.48
CA ILE A 26 -14.79 20.97 28.15
C ILE A 26 -14.75 22.24 27.32
N ARG A 27 -15.08 23.37 27.94
CA ARG A 27 -15.06 24.68 27.28
C ARG A 27 -14.69 25.79 28.24
N ASN A 28 -14.38 26.97 27.70
CA ASN A 28 -14.08 28.11 28.56
C ASN A 28 -15.32 28.64 29.29
N SER A 29 -16.39 29.02 28.58
CA SER A 29 -17.66 29.41 29.21
C SER A 29 -18.83 29.37 28.22
N GLU A 30 -20.07 29.40 28.70
CA GLU A 30 -21.27 29.57 27.84
C GLU A 30 -21.18 30.79 26.89
N THR A 31 -20.55 31.88 27.34
CA THR A 31 -20.44 33.13 26.56
C THR A 31 -19.22 33.16 25.64
N SER A 32 -18.28 32.23 25.79
CA SER A 32 -17.06 32.13 24.99
C SER A 32 -16.63 30.66 24.89
N PRO A 33 -17.45 29.80 24.25
CA PRO A 33 -17.24 28.36 24.30
C PRO A 33 -15.97 27.89 23.58
N SER A 34 -15.50 28.64 22.58
CA SER A 34 -14.29 28.33 21.79
C SER A 34 -13.03 29.05 22.26
N ALA A 35 -13.07 29.77 23.40
CA ALA A 35 -11.86 30.38 23.93
C ALA A 35 -10.94 29.30 24.52
N PRO A 36 -9.60 29.43 24.43
CA PRO A 36 -8.71 28.40 24.91
C PRO A 36 -8.90 28.07 26.39
N VAL A 37 -8.64 26.82 26.74
CA VAL A 37 -8.69 26.31 28.11
C VAL A 37 -7.29 25.96 28.63
N SER A 38 -7.16 25.81 29.95
CA SER A 38 -5.91 25.38 30.58
C SER A 38 -6.20 24.26 31.57
N LEU A 39 -5.56 23.11 31.37
CA LEU A 39 -5.82 21.86 32.08
C LEU A 39 -4.51 21.31 32.66
N THR A 40 -4.61 20.65 33.81
CA THR A 40 -3.47 19.95 34.42
C THR A 40 -3.89 18.55 34.81
N VAL A 41 -3.24 17.55 34.22
CA VAL A 41 -3.41 16.13 34.53
C VAL A 41 -2.49 15.81 35.71
N SER A 42 -3.08 15.59 36.88
CA SER A 42 -2.37 15.52 38.16
C SER A 42 -1.80 14.15 38.51
N ASP A 43 -2.06 13.14 37.69
CA ASP A 43 -1.58 11.76 37.87
C ASP A 43 -1.17 11.13 36.54
N SER A 44 -0.76 9.86 36.56
CA SER A 44 -0.33 9.09 35.39
C SER A 44 -1.49 8.35 34.70
N SER A 45 -2.75 8.77 34.94
CA SER A 45 -3.90 8.16 34.27
C SER A 45 -4.05 8.73 32.87
N VAL A 46 -4.61 7.92 31.95
CA VAL A 46 -4.89 8.35 30.57
C VAL A 46 -5.89 9.51 30.60
N ALA A 47 -5.57 10.57 29.86
CA ALA A 47 -6.45 11.70 29.57
C ALA A 47 -6.61 11.79 28.06
N ASP A 48 -7.68 11.20 27.52
CA ASP A 48 -8.04 11.24 26.12
C ASP A 48 -9.09 12.35 25.91
N LEU A 49 -8.61 13.58 25.77
CA LEU A 49 -9.46 14.77 25.81
C LEU A 49 -10.11 15.11 24.47
N ALA A 50 -9.99 14.22 23.47
CA ALA A 50 -10.28 14.52 22.08
C ALA A 50 -11.78 14.85 21.86
N ASP A 51 -12.68 14.05 22.43
CA ASP A 51 -14.12 14.27 22.29
C ASP A 51 -14.66 15.34 23.24
N GLU A 52 -14.07 15.52 24.43
CA GLU A 52 -14.50 16.59 25.32
C GLU A 52 -14.05 17.98 24.87
N LEU A 53 -12.84 18.12 24.33
CA LEU A 53 -12.36 19.39 23.78
C LEU A 53 -12.98 19.67 22.41
N GLY A 54 -13.18 18.64 21.57
CA GLY A 54 -13.57 18.83 20.18
C GLY A 54 -12.59 19.80 19.51
N SER A 55 -13.06 20.95 19.00
CA SER A 55 -12.20 21.97 18.36
C SER A 55 -11.71 23.08 19.29
N VAL A 56 -11.79 22.90 20.62
CA VAL A 56 -11.35 23.90 21.59
C VAL A 56 -9.87 23.73 21.91
N SER A 57 -9.06 24.73 21.54
CA SER A 57 -7.65 24.79 21.94
C SER A 57 -7.44 24.71 23.46
N ALA A 58 -6.42 23.99 23.88
CA ALA A 58 -6.11 23.65 25.25
C ALA A 58 -4.61 23.78 25.54
N ASN A 59 -4.29 24.29 26.72
CA ASN A 59 -2.94 24.19 27.27
C ASN A 59 -2.98 23.10 28.33
N VAL A 60 -2.40 21.94 28.04
CA VAL A 60 -2.43 20.74 28.88
C VAL A 60 -1.05 20.47 29.46
N THR A 61 -0.97 20.37 30.79
CA THR A 61 0.26 19.99 31.49
C THR A 61 0.09 18.63 32.14
N GLY A 62 0.98 17.69 31.80
CA GLY A 62 1.10 16.35 32.36
C GLY A 62 1.73 16.32 33.75
N SER A 63 1.96 15.10 34.24
CA SER A 63 2.51 14.83 35.57
C SER A 63 3.99 14.46 35.51
N TYR A 64 4.69 14.49 36.64
CA TYR A 64 6.11 14.08 36.73
C TYR A 64 6.34 12.55 36.82
N TYR A 65 5.36 11.72 36.46
CA TYR A 65 5.42 10.25 36.65
C TYR A 65 5.20 9.45 35.36
N GLY A 66 5.18 10.11 34.20
CA GLY A 66 4.73 9.56 32.91
C GLY A 66 3.23 9.77 32.71
N SER A 67 2.88 10.41 31.60
CA SER A 67 1.55 10.92 31.25
C SER A 67 1.13 10.34 29.91
N VAL A 68 -0.14 10.00 29.76
CA VAL A 68 -0.72 9.61 28.48
C VAL A 68 -1.82 10.60 28.17
N ILE A 69 -1.60 11.48 27.20
CA ILE A 69 -2.45 12.63 26.92
C ILE A 69 -2.73 12.68 25.43
N THR A 70 -4.01 12.68 25.05
CA THR A 70 -4.49 12.99 23.70
C THR A 70 -5.34 14.26 23.78
N THR A 71 -5.16 15.20 22.86
CA THR A 71 -5.98 16.40 22.76
C THR A 71 -6.86 16.40 21.50
N GLY A 72 -7.46 17.55 21.17
CA GLY A 72 -8.60 17.63 20.27
C GLY A 72 -8.21 18.08 18.86
N ALA A 73 -9.16 18.70 18.17
CA ALA A 73 -9.00 19.31 16.85
C ALA A 73 -8.71 20.82 16.91
N GLY A 74 -8.18 21.32 18.02
CA GLY A 74 -7.81 22.73 18.19
C GLY A 74 -6.31 22.85 18.36
N ASN A 75 -5.75 24.03 18.09
CA ASN A 75 -4.32 24.28 18.28
C ASN A 75 -3.95 24.20 19.77
N ASP A 76 -3.39 23.08 20.17
CA ASP A 76 -3.17 22.63 21.52
C ASP A 76 -1.70 22.85 21.93
N THR A 77 -1.45 22.89 23.23
CA THR A 77 -0.10 22.96 23.78
C THR A 77 0.01 21.95 24.90
N ILE A 78 0.79 20.88 24.68
CA ILE A 78 0.95 19.75 25.59
C ILE A 78 2.37 19.76 26.16
N SER A 79 2.50 19.56 27.48
CA SER A 79 3.79 19.41 28.14
C SER A 79 3.78 18.20 29.09
N GLY A 80 4.58 17.18 28.79
CA GLY A 80 4.69 15.92 29.55
C GLY A 80 5.35 16.08 30.92
N ASN A 81 6.45 16.83 30.98
CA ASN A 81 7.35 17.05 32.13
C ASN A 81 8.40 15.94 32.31
N ASP A 82 8.38 15.22 33.43
CA ASP A 82 9.34 14.13 33.70
C ASP A 82 8.58 12.81 33.63
N GLY A 83 9.26 11.75 33.21
CA GLY A 83 8.70 10.42 33.05
C GLY A 83 8.55 10.05 31.59
N ASN A 84 8.17 8.80 31.31
CA ASN A 84 7.96 8.35 29.95
C ASN A 84 6.53 8.73 29.53
N ASP A 85 6.43 9.76 28.70
CA ASP A 85 5.19 10.34 28.26
C ASP A 85 4.74 9.78 26.90
N THR A 86 3.43 9.74 26.67
CA THR A 86 2.83 9.47 25.37
C THR A 86 1.84 10.59 25.08
N LEU A 87 2.21 11.48 24.18
CA LEU A 87 1.49 12.74 23.93
C LEU A 87 1.01 12.76 22.49
N ASN A 88 -0.26 13.13 22.27
CA ASN A 88 -0.87 13.23 20.95
C ASN A 88 -1.64 14.56 20.82
N GLY A 89 -1.25 15.39 19.86
CA GLY A 89 -1.87 16.69 19.57
C GLY A 89 -3.29 16.56 19.02
N GLY A 90 -3.46 15.69 18.03
CA GLY A 90 -4.74 15.43 17.40
C GLY A 90 -4.83 16.16 16.07
N ALA A 91 -5.66 17.19 15.97
CA ALA A 91 -5.68 18.02 14.76
C ALA A 91 -5.59 19.51 15.13
N GLY A 92 -5.07 20.32 14.23
CA GLY A 92 -4.69 21.70 14.52
C GLY A 92 -3.18 21.86 14.55
N ASP A 93 -2.71 23.10 14.66
CA ASP A 93 -1.26 23.37 14.77
C ASP A 93 -0.88 23.31 16.25
N ASP A 94 -0.29 22.20 16.67
CA ASP A 94 -0.05 21.85 18.06
C ASP A 94 1.39 22.08 18.49
N VAL A 95 1.58 22.27 19.80
CA VAL A 95 2.91 22.40 20.41
C VAL A 95 3.08 21.31 21.45
N ILE A 96 3.94 20.34 21.21
CA ILE A 96 4.11 19.15 22.05
C ILE A 96 5.52 19.13 22.64
N GLY A 97 5.63 19.05 23.96
CA GLY A 97 6.90 18.87 24.66
C GLY A 97 6.89 17.61 25.52
N GLY A 98 7.68 16.60 25.17
CA GLY A 98 7.85 15.36 25.96
C GLY A 98 8.47 15.67 27.32
N GLY A 99 9.71 16.12 27.29
CA GLY A 99 10.45 16.52 28.49
C GLY A 99 11.51 15.49 28.83
N SER A 100 11.66 15.11 30.09
CA SER A 100 12.67 14.13 30.49
C SER A 100 12.09 12.72 30.53
N GLY A 101 12.46 11.86 29.59
CA GLY A 101 11.96 10.50 29.59
C GLY A 101 12.34 9.75 28.33
N ASN A 102 11.76 8.56 28.18
CA ASN A 102 11.61 7.95 26.86
C ASN A 102 10.19 8.26 26.42
N ASP A 103 10.06 9.21 25.51
CA ASP A 103 8.78 9.81 25.17
C ASP A 103 8.34 9.35 23.78
N LYS A 104 7.02 9.24 23.63
CA LYS A 104 6.36 9.00 22.35
C LYS A 104 5.49 10.22 22.03
N LEU A 105 5.81 10.92 20.95
CA LEU A 105 5.16 12.18 20.59
C LEU A 105 4.51 12.04 19.21
N ILE A 106 3.23 12.36 19.14
CA ILE A 106 2.43 12.30 17.91
C ILE A 106 1.87 13.69 17.67
N GLY A 107 2.21 14.33 16.55
CA GLY A 107 1.64 15.63 16.19
C GLY A 107 0.18 15.48 15.80
N GLY A 108 -0.04 14.81 14.67
CA GLY A 108 -1.36 14.52 14.14
C GLY A 108 -1.58 15.24 12.82
N ALA A 109 -2.62 16.08 12.69
CA ALA A 109 -2.87 16.81 11.45
C ALA A 109 -2.82 18.32 11.67
N GLY A 110 -1.98 19.03 10.93
CA GLY A 110 -1.73 20.46 11.11
C GLY A 110 -0.22 20.69 11.23
N ASN A 111 0.20 21.96 11.28
CA ASN A 111 1.63 22.26 11.33
C ASN A 111 2.12 22.26 12.78
N ASP A 112 2.68 21.15 13.21
CA ASP A 112 2.99 20.87 14.60
C ASP A 112 4.42 21.27 14.97
N THR A 113 4.61 21.54 16.26
CA THR A 113 5.92 21.85 16.82
C THR A 113 6.22 20.93 17.99
N ILE A 114 7.16 20.01 17.80
CA ILE A 114 7.48 18.92 18.72
C ILE A 114 8.86 19.13 19.33
N TYR A 115 8.96 19.02 20.66
CA TYR A 115 10.20 19.18 21.42
C TYR A 115 10.43 17.97 22.31
N ASP A 116 11.63 17.38 22.25
CA ASP A 116 11.99 16.24 23.10
C ASP A 116 13.47 16.26 23.58
N GLY A 117 13.74 15.50 24.65
CA GLY A 117 15.09 15.22 25.16
C GLY A 117 15.54 16.02 26.38
N GLY A 118 14.61 16.39 27.27
CA GLY A 118 14.89 17.12 28.51
C GLY A 118 15.95 16.46 29.40
N VAL A 119 16.83 17.28 29.98
CA VAL A 119 17.85 16.81 30.94
C VAL A 119 17.23 16.23 32.24
N PRO A 120 17.55 14.97 32.60
CA PRO A 120 17.07 14.39 33.85
C PRO A 120 17.46 15.23 35.07
N TRP A 121 16.56 15.35 36.04
CA TRP A 121 16.85 16.01 37.32
C TRP A 121 18.18 15.53 37.91
N PRO A 122 19.06 16.44 38.40
CA PRO A 122 20.40 16.07 38.84
C PRO A 122 20.36 15.03 39.96
N GLY A 123 20.68 13.77 39.63
CA GLY A 123 20.63 12.64 40.55
C GLY A 123 20.28 11.29 39.90
N THR A 124 19.73 11.26 38.69
CA THR A 124 19.53 10.07 37.86
C THR A 124 20.64 10.05 36.81
N GLY A 125 21.51 9.04 36.81
CA GLY A 125 22.69 9.01 35.93
C GLY A 125 22.34 9.10 34.43
N GLU A 126 23.34 9.40 33.60
CA GLU A 126 23.25 9.38 32.13
C GLU A 126 22.57 8.08 31.66
N GLN A 127 21.32 8.17 31.22
CA GLN A 127 20.56 7.09 30.61
C GLN A 127 20.30 7.49 29.15
N GLN A 128 20.44 6.51 28.26
CA GLN A 128 20.08 6.65 26.85
C GLN A 128 18.58 6.97 26.76
N GLN A 129 18.25 8.06 26.07
CA GLN A 129 16.87 8.46 25.82
C GLN A 129 16.43 7.89 24.47
N LEU A 130 15.27 7.22 24.49
CA LEU A 130 14.62 6.75 23.27
C LEU A 130 13.59 7.79 22.86
N VAL A 131 13.75 8.32 21.65
CA VAL A 131 12.83 9.29 21.03
C VAL A 131 12.00 8.54 19.98
N ASP A 132 10.68 8.61 20.08
CA ASP A 132 9.71 8.04 19.12
C ASP A 132 8.75 9.16 18.69
N ILE A 133 9.09 9.84 17.58
CA ILE A 133 8.32 10.96 17.04
C ILE A 133 7.67 10.55 15.73
N ASP A 134 6.38 10.86 15.63
CA ASP A 134 5.54 10.74 14.44
C ASP A 134 4.81 12.09 14.28
N ALA A 135 5.32 12.98 13.43
CA ALA A 135 4.82 14.35 13.37
C ALA A 135 3.45 14.42 12.70
N GLY A 136 3.27 13.75 11.56
CA GLY A 136 1.96 13.45 11.00
C GLY A 136 1.72 14.19 9.68
N ASP A 137 0.51 14.72 9.46
CA ASP A 137 0.20 15.50 8.26
C ASP A 137 0.43 16.99 8.54
N GLY A 138 1.36 17.66 7.86
CA GLY A 138 1.63 19.08 8.05
C GLY A 138 3.05 19.48 7.71
N ASP A 139 3.33 20.80 7.72
CA ASP A 139 4.73 21.24 7.71
C ASP A 139 5.22 21.34 9.17
N ASP A 140 5.83 20.27 9.67
CA ASP A 140 6.13 20.12 11.09
C ASP A 140 7.53 20.58 11.47
N SER A 141 7.71 20.91 12.75
CA SER A 141 9.00 21.32 13.32
C SER A 141 9.34 20.49 14.55
N MET A 142 10.38 19.69 14.43
CA MET A 142 10.88 18.81 15.49
C MET A 142 12.22 19.31 16.04
N VAL A 143 12.33 19.39 17.36
CA VAL A 143 13.55 19.77 18.06
C VAL A 143 13.88 18.71 19.11
N VAL A 144 14.94 17.95 18.85
CA VAL A 144 15.45 16.91 19.75
C VAL A 144 16.74 17.42 20.41
N GLU A 145 16.80 17.39 21.75
CA GLU A 145 17.75 18.17 22.57
C GLU A 145 19.23 18.03 22.16
N ARG A 146 19.95 19.16 22.23
CA ARG A 146 21.28 19.37 21.64
C ARG A 146 22.47 19.00 22.52
N TYR A 147 22.24 18.40 23.70
CA TYR A 147 23.26 18.26 24.76
C TYR A 147 23.34 16.87 25.41
N ASN A 148 22.54 15.90 24.98
CA ASN A 148 22.59 14.52 25.48
C ASN A 148 23.17 13.58 24.39
N PRO A 149 24.42 13.11 24.49
CA PRO A 149 25.08 12.33 23.43
C PRO A 149 24.61 10.86 23.32
N LEU A 150 23.45 10.53 23.89
CA LEU A 150 22.90 9.17 23.96
C LEU A 150 21.41 9.20 23.61
N ILE A 151 21.07 9.74 22.45
CA ILE A 151 19.72 9.71 21.89
C ILE A 151 19.70 8.64 20.79
N SER A 152 18.60 7.90 20.72
CA SER A 152 18.35 6.91 19.67
C SER A 152 16.85 6.78 19.45
N GLY A 153 16.45 6.19 18.34
CA GLY A 153 15.04 5.92 18.06
C GLY A 153 14.65 6.34 16.66
N THR A 154 13.37 6.67 16.47
CA THR A 154 12.79 6.96 15.17
C THR A 154 12.15 8.34 15.19
N ILE A 155 12.41 9.09 14.13
CA ILE A 155 11.77 10.37 13.85
C ILE A 155 11.18 10.23 12.46
N ASP A 156 9.86 10.34 12.38
CA ASP A 156 9.09 10.31 11.15
C ASP A 156 8.36 11.66 11.03
N GLY A 157 8.63 12.43 9.97
CA GLY A 157 7.92 13.69 9.73
C GLY A 157 6.50 13.46 9.23
N GLY A 158 6.27 12.37 8.50
CA GLY A 158 4.98 12.08 7.90
C GLY A 158 4.82 12.79 6.56
N ALA A 159 3.74 13.54 6.37
CA ALA A 159 3.38 14.16 5.10
C ALA A 159 3.44 15.68 5.17
N GLY A 160 4.38 16.29 4.47
CA GLY A 160 4.49 17.74 4.31
C GLY A 160 5.93 18.16 4.09
N VAL A 161 6.29 19.36 4.55
CA VAL A 161 7.70 19.81 4.57
C VAL A 161 8.16 19.95 6.02
N ASP A 162 8.84 18.93 6.50
CA ASP A 162 9.19 18.73 7.88
C ASP A 162 10.61 19.18 8.18
N THR A 163 10.77 19.86 9.31
CA THR A 163 12.04 20.42 9.76
C THR A 163 12.52 19.73 11.03
N LEU A 164 13.69 19.08 10.96
CA LEU A 164 14.37 18.51 12.11
C LEU A 164 15.51 19.41 12.60
N GLN A 165 15.57 19.57 13.90
CA GLN A 165 16.71 20.12 14.61
C GLN A 165 17.21 19.12 15.66
N THR A 166 18.47 18.71 15.54
CA THR A 166 19.17 17.82 16.48
C THR A 166 20.65 18.18 16.58
N SER A 167 21.39 17.62 17.55
CA SER A 167 22.87 17.70 17.62
C SER A 167 23.59 16.50 17.00
N SER A 168 22.86 15.42 16.69
CA SER A 168 23.41 14.21 16.08
C SER A 168 22.30 13.41 15.43
N LEU A 169 22.58 12.88 14.25
CA LEU A 169 21.78 11.89 13.52
C LEU A 169 22.25 10.47 13.85
N ASP A 170 23.40 10.33 14.51
CA ASP A 170 23.95 9.03 14.88
C ASP A 170 22.95 8.26 15.74
N SER A 171 22.68 7.00 15.40
CA SER A 171 21.72 6.14 16.09
C SER A 171 20.23 6.56 16.00
N LEU A 172 19.91 7.56 15.19
CA LEU A 172 18.54 7.89 14.79
C LEU A 172 18.19 7.22 13.46
N THR A 173 16.96 6.76 13.35
CA THR A 173 16.33 6.43 12.06
C THR A 173 15.45 7.61 11.67
N ILE A 174 15.81 8.29 10.59
CA ILE A 174 15.07 9.44 10.06
C ILE A 174 14.23 8.96 8.88
N LYS A 175 12.99 9.42 8.80
CA LYS A 175 12.06 9.14 7.70
C LYS A 175 11.24 10.39 7.40
N ASN A 176 10.99 10.64 6.12
CA ASN A 176 10.10 11.72 5.67
C ASN A 176 10.45 13.05 6.37
N ILE A 177 11.72 13.47 6.29
CA ILE A 177 12.16 14.78 6.78
C ILE A 177 12.89 15.48 5.66
N GLU A 178 12.37 16.63 5.24
CA GLU A 178 12.90 17.37 4.10
C GLU A 178 13.97 18.37 4.53
N VAL A 179 13.88 18.94 5.74
CA VAL A 179 14.76 20.05 6.17
C VAL A 179 15.55 19.74 7.44
N LEU A 180 16.88 19.75 7.36
CA LEU A 180 17.75 19.75 8.53
C LEU A 180 18.15 21.18 8.92
N ASN A 181 17.81 21.60 10.15
CA ASN A 181 18.18 22.90 10.71
C ASN A 181 19.20 22.78 11.86
N THR A 182 20.43 23.24 11.61
CA THR A 182 21.55 23.09 12.56
C THR A 182 21.62 24.18 13.63
N GLU A 183 21.00 25.36 13.45
CA GLU A 183 21.08 26.55 14.33
C GLU A 183 22.45 26.80 14.99
N ARG A 184 23.55 26.80 14.20
CA ARG A 184 24.95 26.97 14.66
C ARG A 184 25.51 25.86 15.57
N SER A 185 24.77 24.78 15.74
CA SER A 185 25.25 23.61 16.46
C SER A 185 25.80 22.62 15.45
N THR A 186 26.85 21.91 15.81
CA THR A 186 27.33 20.81 14.98
C THR A 186 26.30 19.68 14.99
N VAL A 187 26.01 19.14 13.83
CA VAL A 187 25.24 17.91 13.64
C VAL A 187 26.18 16.83 13.12
N SER A 188 26.33 15.73 13.85
CA SER A 188 27.05 14.54 13.38
C SER A 188 26.12 13.62 12.58
N GLY A 189 26.63 13.02 11.52
CA GLY A 189 25.90 12.04 10.69
C GLY A 189 26.80 11.35 9.66
N SER A 190 26.31 10.31 8.99
CA SER A 190 26.96 9.68 7.83
C SER A 190 26.59 10.36 6.52
N SER A 191 27.32 10.12 5.42
CA SER A 191 27.00 10.68 4.10
C SER A 191 25.54 10.41 3.72
N ALA A 192 25.10 9.15 3.78
CA ALA A 192 23.72 8.77 3.49
C ALA A 192 22.64 9.40 4.40
N GLN A 193 23.00 9.88 5.60
CA GLN A 193 22.06 10.56 6.48
C GLN A 193 21.92 12.04 6.14
N PHE A 194 22.98 12.67 5.60
CA PHE A 194 22.89 14.05 5.15
C PHE A 194 22.21 14.16 3.78
N GLU A 195 22.46 13.19 2.89
CA GLU A 195 21.80 13.03 1.57
C GLU A 195 20.30 12.69 1.66
N SER A 196 19.82 12.28 2.85
CA SER A 196 18.39 11.95 3.01
C SER A 196 17.48 13.17 3.18
N PHE A 197 18.03 14.38 3.19
CA PHE A 197 17.27 15.62 3.36
C PHE A 197 17.22 16.36 2.02
N ASP A 198 16.08 16.95 1.66
CA ASP A 198 16.01 17.86 0.51
C ASP A 198 16.81 19.16 0.73
N LYS A 199 17.05 19.52 2.00
CA LYS A 199 17.62 20.83 2.35
C LYS A 199 18.31 20.87 3.70
N ILE A 200 19.52 21.45 3.73
CA ILE A 200 20.26 21.71 4.97
C ILE A 200 20.42 23.22 5.19
N ILE A 201 20.06 23.70 6.38
CA ILE A 201 20.14 25.12 6.74
C ILE A 201 20.84 25.35 8.09
N GLY A 202 21.51 26.50 8.19
CA GLY A 202 22.05 26.98 9.47
C GLY A 202 21.04 27.71 10.36
N SER A 203 19.89 28.13 9.80
CA SER A 203 18.86 28.88 10.50
C SER A 203 17.59 29.00 9.66
N THR A 204 16.41 28.87 10.28
CA THR A 204 15.11 29.23 9.68
C THR A 204 14.83 30.73 9.77
N ASP A 205 15.53 31.48 10.63
CA ASP A 205 15.36 32.93 10.77
C ASP A 205 16.10 33.67 9.63
N PRO A 206 15.37 34.43 8.78
CA PRO A 206 15.95 35.14 7.63
C PRO A 206 16.90 36.29 8.01
N PHE A 207 16.94 36.70 9.28
CA PHE A 207 17.90 37.69 9.78
C PHE A 207 19.21 37.07 10.26
N PHE A 208 19.25 35.75 10.44
CA PHE A 208 20.44 35.01 10.85
C PHE A 208 20.92 34.12 9.70
N ASN A 209 21.96 34.56 9.01
CA ASN A 209 22.64 33.76 8.00
C ASN A 209 23.77 32.97 8.64
N TYR A 210 23.42 31.93 9.41
CA TYR A 210 24.39 31.01 9.98
C TYR A 210 24.75 29.94 8.96
N SER A 211 26.02 29.51 8.96
CA SER A 211 26.42 28.33 8.20
C SER A 211 25.80 27.08 8.82
N ALA A 212 25.43 26.12 7.98
CA ALA A 212 25.22 24.75 8.44
C ALA A 212 26.53 24.22 9.04
N ILE A 213 26.50 23.46 10.13
CA ILE A 213 27.72 22.90 10.74
C ILE A 213 27.56 21.39 10.84
N LEU A 214 28.33 20.64 10.06
CA LEU A 214 28.20 19.20 9.88
C LEU A 214 29.50 18.48 10.28
N GLU A 215 29.39 17.39 11.03
CA GLU A 215 30.50 16.46 11.33
C GLU A 215 30.25 15.15 10.59
N LEU A 216 31.11 14.80 9.64
CA LEU A 216 30.99 13.56 8.87
C LEU A 216 31.59 12.37 9.64
N THR A 217 30.83 11.28 9.73
CA THR A 217 31.19 10.11 10.55
C THR A 217 31.68 8.89 9.75
N ASP A 218 31.55 8.90 8.43
CA ASP A 218 31.98 7.87 7.48
C ASP A 218 32.75 8.45 6.29
N SER A 219 33.16 7.61 5.34
CA SER A 219 34.07 8.02 4.24
C SER A 219 33.51 7.73 2.86
N ALA A 220 32.19 7.63 2.74
CA ALA A 220 31.53 7.63 1.44
C ALA A 220 31.53 9.07 0.88
N HIS A 221 31.48 9.21 -0.45
CA HIS A 221 31.27 10.52 -1.06
C HIS A 221 29.94 11.12 -0.56
N LEU A 222 29.96 12.41 -0.28
CA LEU A 222 28.83 13.20 0.18
C LEU A 222 28.70 14.40 -0.77
N ASP A 223 27.65 14.48 -1.57
CA ASP A 223 27.39 15.58 -2.50
C ASP A 223 26.25 16.48 -2.01
N LEU A 224 26.59 17.46 -1.18
CA LEU A 224 25.63 18.42 -0.62
C LEU A 224 25.21 19.56 -1.58
N SER A 225 25.40 19.37 -2.88
CA SER A 225 25.31 20.48 -3.83
C SER A 225 23.89 21.03 -3.99
N ASP A 226 22.85 20.19 -3.93
CA ASP A 226 21.46 20.60 -4.01
C ASP A 226 20.85 20.92 -2.64
N GLU A 227 21.23 20.23 -1.57
CA GLU A 227 20.71 20.48 -0.22
C GLU A 227 21.17 21.83 0.33
N LEU A 228 22.42 22.22 0.04
CA LEU A 228 22.95 23.52 0.41
C LEU A 228 22.62 24.58 -0.64
N ALA A 229 22.75 24.27 -1.94
CA ALA A 229 22.73 25.24 -3.03
C ALA A 229 23.70 26.42 -2.71
N GLU A 230 23.24 27.67 -2.75
CA GLU A 230 24.08 28.86 -2.45
C GLU A 230 24.35 29.08 -0.93
N ARG A 231 24.05 28.10 -0.06
CA ARG A 231 24.16 28.27 1.40
C ARG A 231 25.53 27.87 1.91
N ARG A 232 25.99 28.66 2.88
CA ARG A 232 27.25 28.41 3.57
C ARG A 232 27.16 27.21 4.49
N ALA A 233 28.22 26.42 4.52
CA ALA A 233 28.42 25.28 5.38
C ALA A 233 29.81 25.28 6.03
N TYR A 234 29.93 24.55 7.13
CA TYR A 234 31.16 24.20 7.80
C TYR A 234 31.14 22.68 7.98
N ILE A 235 31.94 21.96 7.21
CA ILE A 235 32.02 20.50 7.23
C ILE A 235 33.36 20.10 7.83
N TRP A 236 33.36 19.12 8.74
CA TRP A 236 34.59 18.62 9.33
C TRP A 236 34.54 17.15 9.71
N GLY A 237 35.71 16.52 9.83
CA GLY A 237 35.80 15.09 10.17
C GLY A 237 37.12 14.67 10.83
N TRP A 238 37.66 15.43 11.80
CA TRP A 238 38.97 15.14 12.44
C TRP A 238 39.09 13.67 12.86
N ASN A 239 38.04 13.12 13.46
CA ASN A 239 38.08 11.77 14.03
C ASN A 239 37.83 10.65 13.00
N ASN A 240 37.67 10.98 11.72
CA ASN A 240 37.38 10.00 10.69
C ASN A 240 38.67 9.25 10.29
N PRO A 241 38.77 7.94 10.57
CA PRO A 241 39.99 7.18 10.33
C PRO A 241 40.25 6.88 8.85
N SER A 242 39.29 7.16 7.99
CA SER A 242 39.28 6.77 6.58
C SER A 242 39.24 7.96 5.60
N GLY A 243 39.16 9.20 6.12
CA GLY A 243 39.14 10.43 5.33
C GLY A 243 37.74 11.02 5.17
N VAL A 244 37.69 12.30 4.82
CA VAL A 244 36.48 13.05 4.49
C VAL A 244 36.41 13.21 2.97
N ASP A 245 35.28 12.85 2.37
CA ASP A 245 35.01 13.00 0.94
C ASP A 245 33.69 13.76 0.77
N VAL A 246 33.75 15.03 0.37
CA VAL A 246 32.56 15.89 0.32
C VAL A 246 32.62 16.91 -0.81
N LYS A 247 31.48 17.10 -1.46
CA LYS A 247 31.16 18.19 -2.38
C LYS A 247 30.04 19.07 -1.80
N THR A 248 30.12 20.38 -2.00
CA THR A 248 29.08 21.35 -1.59
C THR A 248 28.57 22.17 -2.77
N GLY A 249 27.61 23.06 -2.52
CA GLY A 249 27.04 23.97 -3.52
C GLY A 249 27.80 25.30 -3.62
N ASP A 250 27.21 26.31 -4.26
CA ASP A 250 27.85 27.61 -4.56
C ASP A 250 28.04 28.56 -3.34
N GLY A 251 28.05 28.04 -2.10
CA GLY A 251 28.14 28.82 -0.86
C GLY A 251 29.58 29.11 -0.44
N ASP A 252 29.82 30.19 0.33
CA ASP A 252 31.15 30.40 0.97
C ASP A 252 31.37 29.41 2.14
N ASP A 253 31.98 28.27 1.82
CA ASP A 253 32.07 27.08 2.65
C ASP A 253 33.41 26.92 3.37
N VAL A 254 33.42 26.05 4.38
CA VAL A 254 34.62 25.76 5.16
C VAL A 254 34.75 24.26 5.39
N PHE A 255 35.88 23.69 4.99
CA PHE A 255 36.22 22.29 5.12
C PHE A 255 37.35 22.10 6.12
N ALA A 256 37.23 21.11 7.00
CA ALA A 256 38.30 20.71 7.89
C ALA A 256 38.46 19.18 7.95
N GLY A 257 39.53 18.70 7.32
CA GLY A 257 39.89 17.32 7.09
C GLY A 257 40.27 16.49 8.32
N SER A 258 40.89 15.37 8.06
CA SER A 258 41.32 14.36 9.03
C SER A 258 42.85 14.29 9.09
N ASP A 259 43.44 13.26 9.70
CA ASP A 259 44.90 13.03 9.62
C ASP A 259 45.24 11.98 8.52
N VAL A 260 44.30 11.72 7.60
CA VAL A 260 44.45 10.86 6.41
C VAL A 260 43.93 11.58 5.17
N ASN A 261 44.11 11.00 3.99
CA ASN A 261 43.72 11.63 2.72
C ASN A 261 42.24 12.04 2.68
N ASP A 262 41.98 13.30 2.37
CA ASP A 262 40.65 13.87 2.20
C ASP A 262 40.42 14.35 0.76
N ILE A 263 39.14 14.41 0.35
CA ILE A 263 38.68 14.93 -0.94
C ILE A 263 37.62 15.99 -0.67
N PHE A 264 37.87 17.19 -1.16
CA PHE A 264 36.97 18.33 -0.99
C PHE A 264 36.66 18.96 -2.33
N ASP A 265 35.38 19.28 -2.56
CA ASP A 265 34.89 20.05 -3.68
C ASP A 265 33.93 21.15 -3.21
N GLY A 266 34.38 22.41 -3.30
CA GLY A 266 33.60 23.58 -2.89
C GLY A 266 32.62 24.05 -3.96
N SER A 267 32.72 23.55 -5.20
CA SER A 267 31.96 24.03 -6.38
C SER A 267 32.14 25.52 -6.70
N GLY A 268 31.55 26.42 -5.91
CA GLY A 268 31.66 27.86 -6.10
C GLY A 268 31.43 28.60 -4.78
N GLY A 269 31.81 29.87 -4.70
CA GLY A 269 31.90 30.55 -3.41
C GLY A 269 33.35 30.92 -3.11
N ASN A 270 33.60 31.57 -1.98
CA ASN A 270 34.96 31.82 -1.50
C ASN A 270 35.22 30.92 -0.31
N ASP A 271 35.84 29.79 -0.59
CA ASP A 271 35.87 28.66 0.31
C ASP A 271 37.20 28.54 1.07
N ILE A 272 37.17 27.83 2.19
CA ILE A 272 38.34 27.66 3.05
C ILE A 272 38.54 26.18 3.39
N PHE A 273 39.68 25.62 3.00
CA PHE A 273 40.00 24.21 3.19
C PHE A 273 41.18 24.08 4.17
N ASP A 274 41.07 23.13 5.10
CA ASP A 274 42.13 22.69 6.02
C ASP A 274 42.25 21.16 5.92
N GLY A 275 43.09 20.65 5.00
CA GLY A 275 43.32 19.22 4.76
C GLY A 275 44.07 18.51 5.90
N ARG A 276 44.84 19.28 6.68
CA ARG A 276 45.64 18.86 7.83
C ARG A 276 46.75 17.88 7.53
N GLY A 277 46.46 16.61 7.27
CA GLY A 277 47.51 15.63 7.05
C GLY A 277 46.96 14.44 6.29
N GLY A 278 47.74 13.88 5.37
CA GLY A 278 47.18 13.07 4.30
C GLY A 278 47.71 13.57 2.97
N ASN A 279 47.37 12.87 1.89
CA ASN A 279 47.57 13.39 0.54
C ASN A 279 46.18 13.80 0.03
N ASP A 280 45.89 15.09 0.09
CA ASP A 280 44.53 15.61 -0.05
C ASP A 280 44.26 16.13 -1.46
N LYS A 281 43.00 16.05 -1.90
CA LYS A 281 42.51 16.65 -3.15
C LYS A 281 41.56 17.79 -2.83
N LEU A 282 41.91 18.99 -3.29
CA LEU A 282 41.18 20.22 -2.99
C LEU A 282 40.70 20.88 -4.28
N THR A 283 39.39 20.89 -4.53
CA THR A 283 38.76 21.64 -5.63
C THR A 283 38.03 22.83 -5.00
N GLY A 284 38.56 24.05 -5.16
CA GLY A 284 37.85 25.27 -4.70
C GLY A 284 36.72 25.65 -5.65
N GLY A 285 36.99 25.60 -6.96
CA GLY A 285 36.00 25.90 -7.98
C GLY A 285 35.87 27.41 -8.21
N ALA A 286 34.65 27.94 -8.27
CA ALA A 286 34.42 29.32 -8.67
C ALA A 286 34.43 30.32 -7.50
N GLY A 287 35.55 31.01 -7.27
CA GLY A 287 35.61 32.20 -6.42
C GLY A 287 37.03 32.53 -6.01
N ASP A 288 37.23 33.20 -4.88
CA ASP A 288 38.58 33.46 -4.34
C ASP A 288 38.82 32.53 -3.14
N ASP A 289 39.38 31.35 -3.40
CA ASP A 289 39.45 30.27 -2.39
C ASP A 289 40.76 30.26 -1.58
N GLU A 290 40.73 29.64 -0.41
CA GLU A 290 41.89 29.40 0.44
C GLU A 290 42.05 27.90 0.70
N LEU A 291 43.00 27.28 -0.01
CA LEU A 291 43.24 25.83 0.05
C LEU A 291 44.53 25.54 0.85
N ASP A 292 44.38 24.95 2.04
CA ASP A 292 45.50 24.50 2.89
C ASP A 292 45.58 22.97 2.85
N GLY A 293 46.59 22.39 2.20
CA GLY A 293 46.77 20.93 2.10
C GLY A 293 47.26 20.33 3.41
N GLY A 294 48.36 20.86 3.94
CA GLY A 294 48.89 20.49 5.24
C GLY A 294 50.05 19.49 5.14
N ASP A 295 50.06 18.47 6.00
CA ASP A 295 51.12 17.48 6.06
C ASP A 295 50.89 16.36 5.02
N GLY A 296 51.51 16.46 3.84
CA GLY A 296 51.62 15.32 2.94
C GLY A 296 52.04 15.66 1.53
N THR A 297 51.32 15.15 0.54
CA THR A 297 51.52 15.50 -0.87
C THR A 297 50.16 15.81 -1.46
N ASP A 298 49.85 17.10 -1.52
CA ASP A 298 48.49 17.57 -1.71
C ASP A 298 48.31 18.16 -3.11
N THR A 299 47.10 18.02 -3.63
CA THR A 299 46.74 18.41 -4.99
C THR A 299 45.56 19.37 -4.99
N ALA A 300 45.79 20.60 -5.44
CA ALA A 300 44.71 21.51 -5.83
C ALA A 300 44.26 21.24 -7.27
N VAL A 301 42.94 21.23 -7.53
CA VAL A 301 42.36 20.92 -8.84
C VAL A 301 41.70 22.16 -9.43
N PHE A 302 41.94 22.40 -10.71
CA PHE A 302 41.45 23.53 -11.48
C PHE A 302 40.83 23.05 -12.81
N ALA A 303 39.65 23.56 -13.17
CA ALA A 303 38.87 23.06 -14.30
C ALA A 303 39.44 23.46 -15.69
N GLY A 304 40.21 24.54 -15.77
CA GLY A 304 40.76 25.06 -17.02
C GLY A 304 42.15 24.49 -17.38
N ASN A 305 42.66 24.85 -18.56
CA ASN A 305 44.03 24.48 -18.95
C ASN A 305 45.05 25.36 -18.22
N PHE A 306 46.27 24.88 -17.99
CA PHE A 306 47.34 25.63 -17.32
C PHE A 306 47.63 27.00 -17.95
N SER A 307 47.40 27.15 -19.26
CA SER A 307 47.58 28.44 -19.95
C SER A 307 46.57 29.52 -19.55
N ASP A 308 45.45 29.14 -18.95
CA ASP A 308 44.36 30.03 -18.55
C ASP A 308 44.61 30.64 -17.16
N TYR A 309 45.62 30.16 -16.45
CA TYR A 309 45.96 30.55 -15.09
C TYR A 309 47.27 31.34 -15.02
N SER A 310 47.34 32.26 -14.06
CA SER A 310 48.58 32.91 -13.66
C SER A 310 49.00 32.48 -12.26
N LEU A 311 50.26 32.08 -12.11
CA LEU A 311 50.83 31.65 -10.83
C LEU A 311 51.74 32.74 -10.24
N ALA A 312 51.52 33.07 -8.97
CA ALA A 312 52.36 33.95 -8.16
C ALA A 312 52.75 33.27 -6.83
N LEU A 313 53.70 33.88 -6.12
CA LEU A 313 54.07 33.48 -4.76
C LEU A 313 54.01 34.73 -3.88
N GLU A 314 53.04 34.77 -2.98
CA GLU A 314 52.77 35.92 -2.11
C GLU A 314 52.84 35.51 -0.64
N ASN A 315 53.69 36.17 0.15
CA ASN A 315 53.90 35.90 1.58
C ASN A 315 54.23 34.45 1.96
N GLY A 316 54.60 33.59 1.01
CA GLY A 316 54.92 32.18 1.23
C GLY A 316 53.87 31.22 0.66
N SER A 317 52.68 31.70 0.31
CA SER A 317 51.61 30.93 -0.33
C SER A 317 51.69 31.03 -1.84
N HIS A 318 51.32 29.95 -2.53
CA HIS A 318 51.10 29.99 -3.98
C HIS A 318 49.76 30.68 -4.25
N VAL A 319 49.72 31.54 -5.26
CA VAL A 319 48.49 32.21 -5.68
C VAL A 319 48.24 31.82 -7.12
N VAL A 320 47.09 31.23 -7.38
CA VAL A 320 46.62 30.81 -8.70
C VAL A 320 45.45 31.72 -9.08
N THR A 321 45.37 32.17 -10.32
CA THR A 321 44.33 33.12 -10.71
C THR A 321 43.87 32.86 -12.13
N SER A 322 42.56 32.79 -12.34
CA SER A 322 41.93 32.72 -13.66
C SER A 322 40.73 33.67 -13.76
N ALA A 323 40.09 33.70 -14.92
CA ALA A 323 38.84 34.42 -15.10
C ALA A 323 37.60 33.59 -14.73
N LEU A 324 37.75 32.26 -14.64
CA LEU A 324 36.66 31.31 -14.40
C LEU A 324 36.51 31.04 -12.90
N GLU A 325 37.64 30.80 -12.23
CA GLU A 325 37.78 30.31 -10.86
C GLU A 325 38.44 31.36 -9.95
N GLY A 326 38.30 32.65 -10.27
CA GLY A 326 38.83 33.74 -9.43
C GLY A 326 40.32 33.64 -9.03
N THR A 327 40.62 33.94 -7.77
CA THR A 327 41.98 34.07 -7.20
C THR A 327 42.18 33.20 -5.96
N ASP A 328 42.81 32.06 -6.15
CA ASP A 328 42.98 31.05 -5.11
C ASP A 328 44.34 31.14 -4.44
N THR A 329 44.33 30.99 -3.12
CA THR A 329 45.52 30.96 -2.28
C THR A 329 45.78 29.54 -1.80
N LEU A 330 46.89 28.96 -2.21
CA LEU A 330 47.32 27.62 -1.84
C LEU A 330 48.43 27.67 -0.77
N ARG A 331 48.22 26.98 0.34
CA ARG A 331 49.16 26.80 1.44
C ARG A 331 49.43 25.30 1.60
N ASP A 332 50.70 24.94 1.77
CA ASP A 332 51.11 23.54 1.95
C ASP A 332 50.48 22.58 0.91
N VAL A 333 50.53 22.95 -0.38
CA VAL A 333 50.06 22.18 -1.53
C VAL A 333 51.21 22.01 -2.53
N GLU A 334 51.56 20.76 -2.85
CA GLU A 334 52.70 20.42 -3.73
C GLU A 334 52.34 20.43 -5.21
N LEU A 335 51.09 20.11 -5.55
CA LEU A 335 50.64 19.88 -6.91
C LEU A 335 49.41 20.71 -7.26
N ALA A 336 49.37 21.23 -8.48
CA ALA A 336 48.18 21.83 -9.08
C ALA A 336 47.81 21.07 -10.36
N GLN A 337 46.65 20.44 -10.38
CA GLN A 337 46.08 19.75 -11.54
C GLN A 337 45.25 20.73 -12.37
N PHE A 338 45.53 20.79 -13.67
CA PHE A 338 44.78 21.55 -14.67
C PHE A 338 44.24 20.58 -15.74
N ALA A 339 43.27 21.00 -16.54
CA ALA A 339 42.69 20.15 -17.57
C ALA A 339 43.71 19.53 -18.57
N ASP A 340 44.85 20.18 -18.80
CA ASP A 340 45.90 19.74 -19.73
C ASP A 340 47.19 19.22 -19.06
N GLY A 341 47.21 19.02 -17.74
CA GLY A 341 48.37 18.44 -17.05
C GLY A 341 48.56 18.88 -15.61
N VAL A 342 49.70 18.52 -15.02
CA VAL A 342 50.04 18.81 -13.61
C VAL A 342 51.19 19.80 -13.53
N TYR A 343 51.03 20.82 -12.69
CA TYR A 343 52.12 21.68 -12.24
C TYR A 343 52.63 21.22 -10.88
N ASP A 344 53.92 20.94 -10.78
CA ASP A 344 54.60 20.63 -9.53
C ASP A 344 55.28 21.91 -9.00
N PHE A 345 54.85 22.40 -7.83
CA PHE A 345 55.33 23.65 -7.25
C PHE A 345 56.78 23.56 -6.76
N ASP A 346 57.22 22.36 -6.38
CA ASP A 346 58.53 22.05 -5.86
C ASP A 346 59.59 22.08 -6.97
N THR A 347 59.31 21.38 -8.08
CA THR A 347 60.18 21.35 -9.25
C THR A 347 59.95 22.52 -10.19
N LYS A 348 58.82 23.21 -10.06
CA LYS A 348 58.34 24.30 -10.93
C LYS A 348 58.19 23.83 -12.37
N THR A 349 57.74 22.60 -12.56
CA THR A 349 57.59 21.99 -13.88
C THR A 349 56.13 21.65 -14.16
N PHE A 350 55.68 21.97 -15.36
CA PHE A 350 54.40 21.54 -15.89
C PHE A 350 54.60 20.29 -16.75
N THR A 351 53.86 19.22 -16.45
CA THR A 351 53.85 18.00 -17.25
C THR A 351 52.51 17.90 -17.97
N VAL A 352 52.55 17.95 -19.31
CA VAL A 352 51.35 17.94 -20.15
C VAL A 352 50.73 16.54 -20.18
N ASN A 353 49.41 16.45 -20.08
CA ASN A 353 48.62 15.21 -20.09
C ASN A 353 49.08 14.19 -19.03
N SER A 354 49.59 14.65 -17.90
CA SER A 354 49.77 13.83 -16.71
C SER A 354 48.59 14.04 -15.77
N THR A 355 48.13 12.96 -15.16
CA THR A 355 47.38 12.99 -13.89
C THR A 355 48.37 13.12 -12.73
N PRO A 356 47.98 13.66 -11.56
CA PRO A 356 48.88 13.80 -10.42
C PRO A 356 49.34 12.40 -9.96
N PRO A 357 50.49 12.27 -9.31
CA PRO A 357 50.72 11.14 -8.43
C PRO A 357 49.78 11.28 -7.21
N ASP A 358 48.61 10.62 -7.28
CA ASP A 358 47.57 10.43 -6.24
C ASP A 358 46.73 11.70 -5.86
N ILE A 359 45.44 11.94 -6.22
CA ILE A 359 44.37 11.26 -7.03
C ILE A 359 43.35 12.33 -7.61
N PRO A 360 42.98 12.34 -8.91
CA PRO A 360 42.01 13.24 -9.61
C PRO A 360 40.51 12.82 -9.56
N LEU A 361 39.55 13.67 -9.99
CA LEU A 361 38.16 13.23 -10.31
C LEU A 361 38.26 12.10 -11.32
N ASN A 362 37.64 10.97 -11.01
CA ASN A 362 37.63 9.81 -11.85
C ASN A 362 36.49 9.95 -12.85
N ILE A 363 36.71 10.62 -14.00
CA ILE A 363 35.70 10.77 -15.07
C ILE A 363 35.94 9.74 -16.18
N LEU A 364 34.88 9.05 -16.60
CA LEU A 364 34.89 8.13 -17.74
C LEU A 364 34.28 8.78 -18.99
N GLU A 365 35.15 9.21 -19.91
CA GLU A 365 34.75 9.68 -21.25
C GLU A 365 34.73 8.53 -22.26
N THR A 366 33.56 7.98 -22.57
CA THR A 366 33.45 6.82 -23.47
C THR A 366 33.84 7.16 -24.92
N ASN A 367 33.64 8.40 -25.36
CA ASN A 367 33.87 8.90 -26.73
C ASN A 367 33.27 8.01 -27.82
N GLY A 368 32.13 7.39 -27.52
CA GLY A 368 31.43 6.44 -28.40
C GLY A 368 32.07 5.06 -28.49
N ALA A 369 33.06 4.75 -27.63
CA ALA A 369 33.54 3.40 -27.44
C ALA A 369 32.64 2.65 -26.46
N THR A 370 32.46 1.36 -26.70
CA THR A 370 31.91 0.43 -25.70
C THR A 370 32.97 0.21 -24.62
N ILE A 371 32.65 0.56 -23.37
CA ILE A 371 33.53 0.35 -22.22
C ILE A 371 33.09 -0.89 -21.48
N THR A 372 34.02 -1.81 -21.20
CA THR A 372 33.75 -3.04 -20.44
C THR A 372 34.56 -3.03 -19.16
N LYS A 373 33.88 -3.09 -18.01
CA LYS A 373 34.44 -3.01 -16.65
C LYS A 373 33.58 -3.81 -15.68
N THR A 374 34.03 -4.06 -14.46
CA THR A 374 33.15 -4.59 -13.40
C THR A 374 32.20 -3.52 -12.89
N GLY A 375 31.13 -3.91 -12.21
CA GLY A 375 30.21 -2.98 -11.53
C GLY A 375 30.94 -1.96 -10.64
N ALA A 376 31.66 -2.46 -9.64
CA ALA A 376 32.48 -1.64 -8.75
C ALA A 376 33.62 -0.85 -9.44
N GLU A 377 33.93 -1.14 -10.71
CA GLU A 377 34.89 -0.33 -11.48
C GLU A 377 34.19 0.85 -12.18
N PHE A 378 32.89 0.79 -12.42
CA PHE A 378 32.08 1.91 -12.89
C PHE A 378 31.74 2.85 -11.73
N GLU A 379 31.30 2.31 -10.59
CA GLU A 379 31.02 3.03 -9.32
C GLU A 379 32.21 3.80 -8.74
N ALA A 380 33.41 3.51 -9.24
CA ALA A 380 34.60 4.23 -8.81
C ALA A 380 34.74 5.57 -9.53
N TYR A 381 34.00 5.79 -10.62
CA TYR A 381 34.01 7.02 -11.39
C TYR A 381 33.02 8.01 -10.79
N ASP A 382 33.34 9.29 -10.81
CA ASP A 382 32.44 10.34 -10.34
C ASP A 382 31.46 10.76 -11.45
N VAL A 383 31.82 10.55 -12.72
CA VAL A 383 30.98 10.88 -13.89
C VAL A 383 31.26 9.90 -15.04
N ILE A 384 30.21 9.36 -15.64
CA ILE A 384 30.27 8.56 -16.87
C ILE A 384 29.50 9.27 -17.98
N ARG A 385 30.14 9.57 -19.11
CA ARG A 385 29.46 10.23 -20.24
C ARG A 385 30.06 9.90 -21.59
N HIS A 386 29.33 10.27 -22.66
CA HIS A 386 29.83 10.07 -24.01
C HIS A 386 31.01 10.97 -24.35
N SER A 387 30.85 12.27 -24.24
CA SER A 387 31.93 13.24 -24.39
C SER A 387 31.49 14.55 -23.79
N GLU A 388 32.41 15.35 -23.27
CA GLU A 388 32.15 16.75 -22.90
C GLU A 388 31.41 17.56 -24.00
N LEU A 389 31.72 17.29 -25.27
CA LEU A 389 31.09 17.99 -26.42
C LEU A 389 29.71 17.47 -26.80
N ASN A 390 29.34 16.26 -26.36
CA ASN A 390 28.08 15.60 -26.66
C ASN A 390 27.60 14.83 -25.41
N PRO A 391 27.28 15.52 -24.31
CA PRO A 391 26.95 14.88 -23.03
C PRO A 391 25.61 14.12 -23.10
N LEU A 392 24.69 14.54 -23.99
CA LEU A 392 23.37 13.92 -24.18
C LEU A 392 23.38 12.72 -25.14
N VAL A 393 24.54 12.36 -25.71
CA VAL A 393 24.64 11.13 -26.49
C VAL A 393 24.83 9.99 -25.51
N ALA A 394 24.10 8.89 -25.73
CA ALA A 394 24.16 7.79 -24.80
C ALA A 394 25.58 7.22 -24.64
N ALA A 395 26.02 7.00 -23.40
CA ALA A 395 27.20 6.19 -23.10
C ALA A 395 26.93 4.72 -23.50
N THR A 396 27.98 3.91 -23.70
CA THR A 396 27.81 2.48 -23.99
C THR A 396 28.70 1.67 -23.06
N LEU A 397 28.09 0.97 -22.11
CA LEU A 397 28.71 0.33 -20.96
C LEU A 397 28.39 -1.16 -20.96
N VAL A 398 29.36 -2.00 -20.57
CA VAL A 398 29.20 -3.44 -20.41
C VAL A 398 29.74 -3.85 -19.05
N ILE A 399 28.86 -4.37 -18.20
CA ILE A 399 29.19 -4.91 -16.89
C ILE A 399 29.76 -6.32 -17.09
N SER A 400 30.98 -6.55 -16.63
CA SER A 400 31.75 -7.77 -16.93
C SER A 400 31.66 -8.85 -15.84
N ASP A 401 31.06 -8.53 -14.70
CA ASP A 401 30.78 -9.41 -13.57
C ASP A 401 29.30 -9.34 -13.18
N SER A 402 28.83 -10.35 -12.42
CA SER A 402 27.43 -10.52 -12.03
C SER A 402 27.15 -9.89 -10.66
N GLY A 403 27.00 -8.56 -10.60
CA GLY A 403 26.96 -7.79 -9.34
C GLY A 403 25.99 -6.62 -9.35
N THR A 404 25.92 -5.90 -8.22
CA THR A 404 25.13 -4.67 -8.08
C THR A 404 25.91 -3.46 -8.59
N VAL A 405 25.24 -2.67 -9.42
CA VAL A 405 25.72 -1.43 -10.03
C VAL A 405 24.57 -0.43 -9.98
N ASP A 406 24.80 0.71 -9.36
CA ASP A 406 23.92 1.86 -9.31
C ASP A 406 24.61 3.05 -10.00
N LEU A 407 24.27 3.27 -11.27
CA LEU A 407 24.88 4.32 -12.08
C LEU A 407 24.11 5.64 -12.04
N SER A 408 23.16 5.78 -11.11
CA SER A 408 22.21 6.90 -11.10
C SER A 408 22.91 8.25 -10.90
N ASP A 409 23.92 8.32 -10.05
CA ASP A 409 24.73 9.50 -9.76
C ASP A 409 25.85 9.71 -10.80
N GLU A 410 26.46 8.66 -11.34
CA GLU A 410 27.49 8.81 -12.37
C GLU A 410 26.93 9.23 -13.73
N LEU A 411 25.72 8.78 -14.07
CA LEU A 411 25.04 9.13 -15.33
C LEU A 411 24.20 10.39 -15.17
N THR A 412 23.63 10.65 -13.99
CA THR A 412 22.67 11.74 -13.73
C THR A 412 21.55 11.78 -14.78
N SER A 413 21.49 12.83 -15.59
CA SER A 413 20.52 13.03 -16.68
C SER A 413 20.99 12.50 -18.06
N SER A 414 22.16 11.85 -18.11
CA SER A 414 22.74 11.36 -19.36
C SER A 414 22.18 9.99 -19.72
N SER A 415 21.76 9.83 -20.98
CA SER A 415 21.40 8.52 -21.50
C SER A 415 22.57 7.52 -21.44
N ALA A 416 22.26 6.23 -21.34
CA ALA A 416 23.20 5.13 -21.37
C ALA A 416 22.61 3.92 -22.12
N ASN A 417 23.51 3.14 -22.72
CA ASN A 417 23.23 1.77 -23.16
C ASN A 417 24.06 0.86 -22.28
N VAL A 418 23.43 0.15 -21.36
CA VAL A 418 24.07 -0.72 -20.39
C VAL A 418 23.76 -2.17 -20.74
N THR A 419 24.78 -3.02 -20.78
CA THR A 419 24.63 -4.46 -20.97
C THR A 419 25.25 -5.18 -19.79
N GLY A 420 24.47 -6.00 -19.11
CA GLY A 420 24.89 -6.90 -18.05
C GLY A 420 25.72 -8.07 -18.58
N SER A 421 25.94 -9.02 -17.70
CA SER A 421 26.79 -10.17 -17.88
C SER A 421 25.98 -11.40 -18.35
N SER A 422 26.28 -12.58 -17.83
CA SER A 422 25.53 -13.83 -18.12
C SER A 422 25.17 -14.57 -16.83
N GLY A 423 25.21 -13.87 -15.71
CA GLY A 423 24.65 -14.31 -14.45
C GLY A 423 24.04 -13.12 -13.74
N ASP A 424 23.31 -13.39 -12.68
CA ASP A 424 22.46 -12.45 -11.95
C ASP A 424 23.10 -11.06 -11.72
N ASP A 425 22.58 -10.06 -12.44
CA ASP A 425 23.00 -8.66 -12.40
C ASP A 425 21.99 -7.80 -11.63
N THR A 426 22.43 -6.74 -10.96
CA THR A 426 21.54 -5.68 -10.45
C THR A 426 22.02 -4.35 -10.99
N ILE A 427 21.23 -3.69 -11.82
CA ILE A 427 21.63 -2.50 -12.59
C ILE A 427 20.57 -1.42 -12.42
N THR A 428 20.97 -0.29 -11.86
CA THR A 428 20.17 0.95 -11.80
C THR A 428 20.81 2.01 -12.68
N THR A 429 20.02 2.74 -13.46
CA THR A 429 20.45 3.91 -14.23
C THR A 429 19.84 5.21 -13.71
N GLY A 430 19.99 6.31 -14.45
CA GLY A 430 19.69 7.65 -13.96
C GLY A 430 18.39 8.23 -14.53
N ALA A 431 18.35 9.55 -14.68
CA ALA A 431 17.22 10.30 -15.26
C ALA A 431 17.30 10.43 -16.81
N GLY A 432 18.11 9.60 -17.46
CA GLY A 432 18.33 9.59 -18.91
C GLY A 432 17.27 8.75 -19.65
N ASN A 433 17.21 8.82 -20.99
CA ASN A 433 16.47 7.78 -21.73
C ASN A 433 17.45 6.63 -21.98
N ASP A 434 17.34 5.59 -21.20
CA ASP A 434 18.32 4.53 -21.05
C ASP A 434 17.90 3.27 -21.81
N THR A 435 18.89 2.43 -22.10
CA THR A 435 18.67 1.11 -22.68
C THR A 435 19.47 0.11 -21.88
N ILE A 436 18.78 -0.76 -21.16
CA ILE A 436 19.37 -1.74 -20.25
C ILE A 436 19.07 -3.14 -20.78
N SER A 437 20.09 -3.99 -20.82
CA SER A 437 19.93 -5.42 -21.14
C SER A 437 20.62 -6.25 -20.06
N GLY A 438 19.86 -7.04 -19.29
CA GLY A 438 20.37 -7.88 -18.19
C GLY A 438 21.26 -9.00 -18.71
N GLY A 439 20.71 -9.84 -19.59
CA GLY A 439 21.48 -10.88 -20.28
C GLY A 439 20.92 -12.27 -20.01
N ASP A 440 21.77 -13.21 -19.60
CA ASP A 440 21.31 -14.46 -19.00
C ASP A 440 21.47 -14.29 -17.48
N GLY A 441 20.55 -14.79 -16.64
CA GLY A 441 20.64 -14.60 -15.19
C GLY A 441 19.28 -14.32 -14.58
N ALA A 442 19.19 -14.27 -13.26
CA ALA A 442 18.05 -13.63 -12.60
C ALA A 442 18.43 -12.18 -12.31
N ASP A 443 18.07 -11.28 -13.20
CA ASP A 443 18.54 -9.90 -13.21
C ASP A 443 17.55 -8.96 -12.50
N THR A 444 18.04 -7.85 -11.96
CA THR A 444 17.22 -6.78 -11.37
C THR A 444 17.58 -5.46 -12.03
N LEU A 445 16.69 -4.91 -12.84
CA LEU A 445 16.94 -3.73 -13.66
C LEU A 445 16.01 -2.58 -13.26
N ASP A 446 16.55 -1.39 -13.06
CA ASP A 446 15.80 -0.16 -12.79
C ASP A 446 16.22 0.95 -13.78
N GLY A 447 15.26 1.44 -14.56
CA GLY A 447 15.45 2.49 -15.56
C GLY A 447 15.67 3.87 -14.96
N GLY A 448 15.11 4.14 -13.78
CA GLY A 448 15.10 5.48 -13.19
C GLY A 448 14.01 6.36 -13.80
N ALA A 449 14.37 7.55 -14.27
CA ALA A 449 13.43 8.46 -14.92
C ALA A 449 13.83 8.64 -16.38
N GLY A 450 12.89 8.65 -17.32
CA GLY A 450 13.25 8.59 -18.72
C GLY A 450 12.17 7.93 -19.56
N ASN A 451 12.41 7.75 -20.85
CA ASN A 451 11.62 6.79 -21.62
C ASN A 451 12.60 5.66 -21.94
N ASP A 452 12.57 4.66 -21.09
CA ASP A 452 13.62 3.67 -20.98
C ASP A 452 13.27 2.41 -21.76
N HIS A 453 14.30 1.64 -22.07
CA HIS A 453 14.17 0.40 -22.81
C HIS A 453 14.86 -0.72 -22.06
N LEU A 454 14.08 -1.55 -21.39
CA LEU A 454 14.57 -2.62 -20.52
C LEU A 454 14.37 -3.98 -21.18
N HIS A 455 15.43 -4.80 -21.20
CA HIS A 455 15.40 -6.19 -21.60
C HIS A 455 15.94 -7.05 -20.46
N GLY A 456 15.11 -7.88 -19.81
CA GLY A 456 15.54 -8.83 -18.79
C GLY A 456 16.46 -9.89 -19.39
N GLY A 457 15.95 -10.64 -20.36
CA GLY A 457 16.71 -11.62 -21.12
C GLY A 457 16.31 -13.05 -20.73
N ILE A 458 17.26 -13.93 -20.45
CA ILE A 458 16.94 -15.31 -20.05
C ILE A 458 17.12 -15.48 -18.54
N GLY A 459 16.03 -15.74 -17.85
CA GLY A 459 15.99 -16.13 -16.45
C GLY A 459 14.79 -15.52 -15.76
N ASN A 460 14.83 -15.36 -14.45
CA ASN A 460 13.68 -14.82 -13.71
C ASN A 460 14.05 -13.43 -13.25
N ASP A 461 13.59 -12.42 -13.98
CA ASP A 461 14.06 -11.06 -13.86
C ASP A 461 13.10 -10.20 -13.04
N THR A 462 13.60 -9.10 -12.49
CA THR A 462 12.82 -8.05 -11.84
C THR A 462 13.10 -6.75 -12.57
N LEU A 463 12.09 -6.19 -13.22
CA LEU A 463 12.22 -5.02 -14.10
C LEU A 463 11.36 -3.88 -13.58
N ASN A 464 11.95 -2.70 -13.41
CA ASN A 464 11.27 -1.46 -13.05
C ASN A 464 11.55 -0.38 -14.11
N GLY A 465 10.52 0.08 -14.82
CA GLY A 465 10.65 1.16 -15.80
C GLY A 465 10.93 2.50 -15.12
N GLY A 466 10.13 2.83 -14.11
CA GLY A 466 10.26 4.04 -13.32
C GLY A 466 9.39 5.18 -13.87
N ASP A 467 9.92 6.39 -13.97
CA ASP A 467 9.17 7.55 -14.44
C ASP A 467 9.32 7.75 -15.96
N GLY A 468 8.28 7.52 -16.74
CA GLY A 468 8.11 7.98 -18.12
C GLY A 468 7.44 6.93 -18.99
N ASN A 469 7.64 6.96 -20.32
CA ASN A 469 6.94 6.01 -21.20
C ASN A 469 7.90 4.90 -21.62
N ASP A 470 7.87 3.80 -20.91
CA ASP A 470 8.90 2.79 -20.97
C ASP A 470 8.53 1.65 -21.92
N GLN A 471 9.57 1.00 -22.44
CA GLN A 471 9.46 -0.23 -23.22
C GLN A 471 10.16 -1.33 -22.45
N ILE A 472 9.38 -2.25 -21.90
CA ILE A 472 9.88 -3.31 -21.02
C ILE A 472 9.66 -4.67 -21.66
N PHE A 473 10.72 -5.46 -21.76
CA PHE A 473 10.71 -6.82 -22.28
C PHE A 473 11.20 -7.77 -21.18
N GLY A 474 10.30 -8.58 -20.62
CA GLY A 474 10.66 -9.66 -19.69
C GLY A 474 11.51 -10.74 -20.38
N ASP A 475 11.19 -11.00 -21.64
CA ASP A 475 11.78 -12.07 -22.44
C ASP A 475 11.49 -13.45 -21.82
N GLY A 476 12.48 -14.12 -21.25
CA GLY A 476 12.45 -15.57 -21.04
C GLY A 476 12.58 -16.03 -19.60
N GLY A 477 11.49 -16.05 -18.83
CA GLY A 477 11.34 -16.82 -17.61
C GLY A 477 10.24 -16.26 -16.74
N ASN A 478 10.29 -16.47 -15.42
CA ASN A 478 9.22 -15.95 -14.55
C ASN A 478 9.62 -14.57 -14.05
N ASP A 479 9.12 -13.55 -14.73
CA ASP A 479 9.54 -12.16 -14.51
C ASP A 479 8.56 -11.40 -13.63
N VAL A 480 9.11 -10.45 -12.86
CA VAL A 480 8.38 -9.46 -12.07
C VAL A 480 8.58 -8.11 -12.73
N ILE A 481 7.52 -7.56 -13.31
CA ILE A 481 7.62 -6.31 -14.09
C ILE A 481 6.77 -5.23 -13.44
N ARG A 482 7.37 -4.06 -13.23
CA ARG A 482 6.75 -2.82 -12.80
C ARG A 482 6.98 -1.76 -13.88
N GLY A 483 5.91 -1.25 -14.48
CA GLY A 483 5.99 -0.18 -15.48
C GLY A 483 6.43 1.12 -14.81
N GLY A 484 5.60 1.62 -13.90
CA GLY A 484 5.89 2.81 -13.12
C GLY A 484 4.91 3.91 -13.49
N ALA A 485 5.38 5.13 -13.74
CA ALA A 485 4.53 6.26 -14.07
C ALA A 485 4.71 6.69 -15.53
N GLY A 486 3.65 6.67 -16.33
CA GLY A 486 3.62 7.09 -17.72
C GLY A 486 2.94 6.04 -18.59
N ASN A 487 3.01 6.15 -19.92
CA ASN A 487 2.29 5.19 -20.78
C ASN A 487 3.26 4.11 -21.25
N ASP A 488 3.23 2.98 -20.57
CA ASP A 488 4.21 1.92 -20.73
C ASP A 488 3.77 0.88 -21.75
N THR A 489 4.76 0.27 -22.40
CA THR A 489 4.56 -0.90 -23.26
C THR A 489 5.37 -2.06 -22.72
N ILE A 490 4.67 -3.02 -22.14
CA ILE A 490 5.27 -4.21 -21.51
C ILE A 490 5.02 -5.41 -22.41
N THR A 491 6.07 -6.15 -22.74
CA THR A 491 5.99 -7.39 -23.51
C THR A 491 6.63 -8.54 -22.75
N ASP A 492 5.88 -9.61 -22.56
CA ASP A 492 6.35 -10.80 -21.83
C ASP A 492 5.67 -12.09 -22.33
N GLY A 493 5.97 -13.25 -21.76
CA GLY A 493 5.45 -14.53 -22.21
C GLY A 493 6.30 -15.19 -23.30
N ASP A 494 7.59 -14.82 -23.41
CA ASP A 494 8.42 -15.27 -24.51
C ASP A 494 8.93 -16.71 -24.30
N VAL A 495 9.09 -17.47 -25.39
CA VAL A 495 9.57 -18.88 -25.30
C VAL A 495 11.09 -18.95 -25.13
N GLY A 496 11.65 -18.21 -24.17
CA GLY A 496 13.08 -18.21 -23.87
C GLY A 496 13.59 -19.59 -23.43
N ASN A 497 12.74 -20.41 -22.81
CA ASN A 497 13.14 -21.67 -22.20
C ASN A 497 12.81 -22.92 -23.05
N PHE A 498 13.42 -23.03 -24.24
CA PHE A 498 13.55 -24.35 -24.89
C PHE A 498 14.57 -25.21 -24.14
N SER A 499 14.21 -25.74 -22.98
CA SER A 499 15.01 -26.78 -22.32
C SER A 499 14.93 -28.08 -23.13
N PRO A 500 16.04 -28.57 -23.73
CA PRO A 500 16.03 -29.80 -24.51
C PRO A 500 15.80 -31.06 -23.63
N ASP A 501 15.81 -30.93 -22.30
CA ASP A 501 15.68 -32.04 -21.34
C ASP A 501 14.35 -32.02 -20.54
N LEU A 502 13.63 -30.88 -20.47
CA LEU A 502 12.39 -30.73 -19.68
C LEU A 502 11.14 -30.41 -20.52
N GLY A 503 11.29 -30.05 -21.79
CA GLY A 503 10.17 -29.55 -22.60
C GLY A 503 9.81 -28.11 -22.24
N LEU A 504 8.69 -27.65 -22.78
CA LEU A 504 8.14 -26.32 -22.56
C LEU A 504 7.81 -26.13 -21.07
N VAL A 505 8.46 -25.17 -20.40
CA VAL A 505 8.21 -24.81 -19.01
C VAL A 505 7.11 -23.74 -18.99
N PRO A 506 6.01 -23.92 -18.23
CA PRO A 506 5.02 -22.86 -18.03
C PRO A 506 5.64 -21.66 -17.33
N GLU A 507 5.20 -20.49 -17.74
CA GLU A 507 5.67 -19.20 -17.24
C GLU A 507 4.64 -18.61 -16.27
N VAL A 508 5.11 -17.91 -15.25
CA VAL A 508 4.26 -17.21 -14.28
C VAL A 508 4.56 -15.71 -14.38
N LEU A 509 3.59 -14.96 -14.88
CA LEU A 509 3.61 -13.51 -15.00
C LEU A 509 3.29 -12.85 -13.66
N ASP A 510 4.06 -11.82 -13.32
CA ASP A 510 3.77 -10.87 -12.24
C ASP A 510 3.99 -9.45 -12.79
N ILE A 511 2.99 -8.94 -13.50
CA ILE A 511 3.08 -7.65 -14.21
C ILE A 511 2.14 -6.66 -13.55
N ASP A 512 2.66 -5.48 -13.24
CA ASP A 512 1.92 -4.29 -12.82
C ASP A 512 2.39 -3.09 -13.63
N ALA A 513 1.52 -2.53 -14.47
CA ALA A 513 1.93 -1.43 -15.36
C ALA A 513 2.06 -0.09 -14.62
N GLY A 514 1.30 0.14 -13.55
CA GLY A 514 1.40 1.35 -12.74
C GLY A 514 0.45 2.46 -13.17
N ASP A 515 0.89 3.72 -13.15
CA ASP A 515 0.07 4.89 -13.46
C ASP A 515 0.21 5.23 -14.94
N GLY A 516 -0.84 5.16 -15.76
CA GLY A 516 -0.61 5.23 -17.20
C GLY A 516 -1.80 5.11 -18.14
N ASN A 517 -1.52 4.80 -19.39
CA ASN A 517 -2.49 4.20 -20.31
C ASN A 517 -1.71 3.13 -21.03
N ASP A 518 -1.67 1.96 -20.43
CA ASP A 518 -0.59 1.02 -20.65
C ASP A 518 -1.01 -0.07 -21.63
N VAL A 519 0.00 -0.68 -22.25
CA VAL A 519 -0.19 -1.78 -23.18
C VAL A 519 0.64 -2.97 -22.72
N ILE A 520 -0.05 -4.01 -22.24
CA ILE A 520 0.57 -5.28 -21.90
C ILE A 520 0.35 -6.28 -23.04
N ILE A 521 1.45 -6.80 -23.59
CA ILE A 521 1.48 -7.75 -24.69
C ILE A 521 2.03 -9.08 -24.18
N VAL A 522 1.15 -10.06 -24.03
CA VAL A 522 1.55 -11.44 -23.73
C VAL A 522 1.79 -12.18 -25.04
N GLN A 523 3.02 -12.62 -25.29
CA GLN A 523 3.43 -13.08 -26.61
C GLN A 523 2.67 -14.33 -27.10
N PRO A 524 2.30 -14.36 -28.40
CA PRO A 524 1.73 -15.54 -29.02
C PRO A 524 2.76 -16.67 -29.08
N PHE A 525 2.32 -17.90 -28.76
CA PHE A 525 3.09 -19.15 -28.76
C PHE A 525 3.77 -19.55 -27.43
N ALA A 526 3.57 -18.80 -26.35
CA ALA A 526 3.89 -19.21 -24.99
C ALA A 526 3.17 -20.52 -24.59
N PRO A 527 3.87 -21.51 -24.00
CA PRO A 527 3.24 -22.71 -23.46
C PRO A 527 2.58 -22.43 -22.09
N LEU A 528 1.25 -22.22 -22.06
CA LEU A 528 0.48 -22.04 -20.81
C LEU A 528 1.10 -21.00 -19.87
N VAL A 529 0.75 -19.73 -20.06
CA VAL A 529 1.09 -18.65 -19.14
C VAL A 529 0.10 -18.64 -17.98
N PHE A 530 0.60 -18.40 -16.76
CA PHE A 530 -0.19 -18.24 -15.54
C PHE A 530 0.21 -16.95 -14.84
N GLY A 531 -0.51 -16.56 -13.79
CA GLY A 531 -0.09 -15.46 -12.91
C GLY A 531 -1.03 -14.28 -12.98
N THR A 532 -0.53 -13.10 -12.63
CA THR A 532 -1.31 -11.87 -12.55
C THR A 532 -0.79 -10.86 -13.57
N VAL A 533 -1.74 -10.24 -14.26
CA VAL A 533 -1.50 -9.04 -15.06
C VAL A 533 -2.40 -7.94 -14.50
N ASN A 534 -1.79 -6.83 -14.10
CA ASN A 534 -2.48 -5.64 -13.59
C ASN A 534 -2.17 -4.45 -14.49
N GLY A 535 -3.20 -3.81 -15.04
CA GLY A 535 -3.04 -2.59 -15.83
C GLY A 535 -2.77 -1.34 -14.98
N GLY A 536 -3.09 -1.36 -13.69
CA GLY A 536 -2.84 -0.24 -12.79
C GLY A 536 -3.88 0.87 -12.90
N ASP A 537 -3.45 2.13 -12.69
CA ASP A 537 -4.29 3.32 -12.71
C ASP A 537 -4.27 3.92 -14.12
N GLY A 538 -5.37 3.89 -14.86
CA GLY A 538 -5.32 4.43 -16.21
C GLY A 538 -6.42 3.99 -17.16
N PHE A 539 -6.07 3.90 -18.43
CA PHE A 539 -6.89 3.26 -19.45
C PHE A 539 -6.03 2.26 -20.22
N ASP A 540 -6.18 0.99 -19.85
CA ASP A 540 -5.18 -0.02 -20.11
C ASP A 540 -5.66 -1.07 -21.10
N THR A 541 -4.73 -1.57 -21.91
CA THR A 541 -5.00 -2.52 -22.97
C THR A 541 -4.21 -3.80 -22.79
N LEU A 542 -4.91 -4.94 -22.75
CA LEU A 542 -4.31 -6.26 -22.79
C LEU A 542 -4.36 -6.85 -24.20
N GLN A 543 -3.21 -7.30 -24.69
CA GLN A 543 -3.08 -8.18 -25.84
C GLN A 543 -2.59 -9.55 -25.39
N ALA A 544 -3.49 -10.52 -25.29
CA ALA A 544 -3.15 -11.88 -24.90
C ALA A 544 -3.89 -12.92 -25.76
N PRO A 545 -3.20 -13.93 -26.33
CA PRO A 545 -3.81 -14.96 -27.17
C PRO A 545 -4.61 -15.99 -26.36
N ASP A 546 -4.35 -16.11 -25.06
CA ASP A 546 -4.97 -17.06 -24.16
C ASP A 546 -5.01 -16.46 -22.76
N LEU A 547 -6.22 -16.23 -22.24
CA LEU A 547 -6.44 -15.68 -20.91
C LEU A 547 -6.43 -16.79 -19.84
N ARG A 548 -6.53 -18.06 -20.23
CA ARG A 548 -6.67 -19.16 -19.26
C ARG A 548 -5.42 -19.25 -18.38
N GLY A 549 -5.61 -19.17 -17.07
CA GLY A 549 -4.51 -19.22 -16.10
C GLY A 549 -4.04 -17.85 -15.63
N LEU A 550 -4.46 -16.78 -16.30
CA LEU A 550 -4.22 -15.40 -15.89
C LEU A 550 -5.33 -14.90 -14.95
N THR A 551 -4.91 -14.26 -13.88
CA THR A 551 -5.68 -13.30 -13.12
C THR A 551 -5.50 -11.94 -13.80
N ILE A 552 -6.62 -11.32 -14.18
CA ILE A 552 -6.65 -10.04 -14.91
C ILE A 552 -7.21 -8.99 -13.95
N GLU A 553 -6.45 -7.92 -13.72
CA GLU A 553 -6.79 -6.83 -12.82
C GLU A 553 -6.65 -5.49 -13.57
N ASN A 554 -7.60 -4.58 -13.35
CA ASN A 554 -7.58 -3.20 -13.86
C ASN A 554 -7.24 -3.08 -15.37
N PHE A 555 -8.06 -3.67 -16.23
CA PHE A 555 -7.96 -3.47 -17.68
C PHE A 555 -9.30 -3.07 -18.27
N GLU A 556 -9.32 -2.01 -19.06
CA GLU A 556 -10.52 -1.57 -19.78
C GLU A 556 -10.67 -2.27 -21.13
N VAL A 557 -9.55 -2.56 -21.83
CA VAL A 557 -9.60 -3.05 -23.21
C VAL A 557 -8.91 -4.40 -23.38
N LEU A 558 -9.63 -5.36 -23.92
CA LEU A 558 -9.03 -6.54 -24.54
C LEU A 558 -8.88 -6.31 -26.05
N ASP A 559 -7.63 -6.28 -26.53
CA ASP A 559 -7.34 -6.32 -27.96
C ASP A 559 -6.95 -7.74 -28.40
N THR A 560 -7.84 -8.36 -29.18
CA THR A 560 -7.59 -9.70 -29.72
C THR A 560 -6.51 -9.74 -30.80
N ALA A 561 -6.08 -8.60 -31.34
CA ALA A 561 -4.99 -8.46 -32.31
C ALA A 561 -5.09 -9.43 -33.51
N ARG A 562 -6.31 -9.75 -33.96
CA ARG A 562 -6.65 -10.74 -35.01
C ARG A 562 -6.38 -12.21 -34.67
N PHE A 563 -6.03 -12.51 -33.43
CA PHE A 563 -5.93 -13.88 -32.94
C PHE A 563 -7.25 -14.31 -32.29
N GLN A 564 -7.48 -15.63 -32.27
CA GLN A 564 -8.55 -16.19 -31.46
C GLN A 564 -8.08 -16.22 -30.00
N VAL A 565 -8.78 -15.52 -29.12
CA VAL A 565 -8.45 -15.43 -27.69
C VAL A 565 -9.28 -16.44 -26.91
N ALA A 566 -8.63 -17.36 -26.20
CA ALA A 566 -9.31 -18.33 -25.34
C ALA A 566 -9.50 -17.78 -23.92
N GLY A 567 -10.69 -17.94 -23.35
CA GLY A 567 -11.01 -17.42 -22.02
C GLY A 567 -12.24 -18.08 -21.39
N SER A 568 -12.38 -17.92 -20.07
CA SER A 568 -13.61 -18.24 -19.34
C SER A 568 -14.62 -17.11 -19.47
N SER A 569 -15.88 -17.37 -19.13
CA SER A 569 -16.92 -16.33 -19.18
C SER A 569 -16.56 -15.16 -18.27
N ALA A 570 -16.11 -15.43 -17.05
CA ALA A 570 -15.73 -14.40 -16.08
C ALA A 570 -14.52 -13.55 -16.53
N GLN A 571 -13.63 -14.09 -17.36
CA GLN A 571 -12.46 -13.36 -17.87
C GLN A 571 -12.81 -12.44 -19.03
N PHE A 572 -13.81 -12.76 -19.85
CA PHE A 572 -14.24 -11.81 -20.88
C PHE A 572 -15.04 -10.65 -20.28
N GLU A 573 -15.78 -10.89 -19.21
CA GLU A 573 -16.56 -9.89 -18.46
C GLU A 573 -15.71 -8.98 -17.56
N SER A 574 -14.40 -9.19 -17.49
CA SER A 574 -13.51 -8.30 -16.72
C SER A 574 -13.11 -7.04 -17.48
N PHE A 575 -13.51 -6.91 -18.75
CA PHE A 575 -13.13 -5.79 -19.61
C PHE A 575 -14.33 -4.88 -19.88
N ASP A 576 -14.08 -3.59 -20.06
CA ASP A 576 -15.09 -2.61 -20.50
C ASP A 576 -15.35 -2.64 -22.01
N SER A 577 -14.37 -3.15 -22.80
CA SER A 577 -14.42 -3.19 -24.25
C SER A 577 -13.54 -4.31 -24.83
N ILE A 578 -14.09 -5.06 -25.78
CA ILE A 578 -13.35 -6.10 -26.52
C ILE A 578 -13.29 -5.71 -28.00
N VAL A 579 -12.07 -5.63 -28.55
CA VAL A 579 -11.84 -5.19 -29.94
C VAL A 579 -11.02 -6.18 -30.75
N GLY A 580 -11.18 -6.12 -32.08
CA GLY A 580 -10.39 -6.91 -33.02
C GLY A 580 -8.94 -6.44 -33.19
N SER A 581 -8.72 -5.14 -32.96
CA SER A 581 -7.45 -4.43 -33.11
C SER A 581 -7.64 -2.98 -32.65
N ILE A 582 -6.82 -2.47 -31.73
CA ILE A 582 -6.78 -1.01 -31.44
C ILE A 582 -6.10 -0.20 -32.55
N ASN A 583 -5.41 -0.86 -33.49
CA ASN A 583 -4.79 -0.19 -34.64
C ASN A 583 -5.87 0.50 -35.50
N PRO A 584 -5.83 1.83 -35.66
CA PRO A 584 -6.87 2.60 -36.35
C PRO A 584 -6.93 2.32 -37.86
N PHE A 585 -5.91 1.67 -38.42
CA PHE A 585 -5.89 1.24 -39.82
C PHE A 585 -6.55 -0.13 -40.03
N ASP A 586 -6.95 -0.80 -38.95
CA ASP A 586 -7.59 -2.12 -38.97
C ASP A 586 -9.09 -2.07 -38.70
N VAL A 587 -9.80 -1.25 -39.47
CA VAL A 587 -11.25 -0.98 -39.32
C VAL A 587 -12.18 -2.15 -39.66
N ILE A 588 -11.64 -3.34 -39.96
CA ILE A 588 -12.40 -4.53 -40.34
C ILE A 588 -12.17 -5.72 -39.41
N SER A 589 -11.29 -5.60 -38.40
CA SER A 589 -11.04 -6.69 -37.47
C SER A 589 -12.18 -6.82 -36.47
N ARG A 590 -12.86 -7.95 -36.53
CA ARG A 590 -13.84 -8.38 -35.53
C ARG A 590 -13.08 -9.16 -34.45
N PRO A 591 -13.38 -8.96 -33.16
CA PRO A 591 -12.80 -9.79 -32.12
C PRO A 591 -13.14 -11.26 -32.35
N SER A 592 -12.20 -12.15 -32.01
CA SER A 592 -12.35 -13.60 -32.16
C SER A 592 -12.13 -14.27 -30.80
N LEU A 593 -13.18 -14.87 -30.26
CA LEU A 593 -13.25 -15.37 -28.90
C LEU A 593 -13.50 -16.88 -28.89
N ALA A 594 -12.81 -17.57 -28.00
CA ALA A 594 -12.95 -19.00 -27.74
C ALA A 594 -13.37 -19.22 -26.27
N ILE A 595 -14.63 -19.62 -26.08
CA ILE A 595 -15.24 -19.76 -24.75
C ILE A 595 -14.97 -21.16 -24.21
N THR A 596 -14.45 -21.22 -23.00
CA THR A 596 -13.85 -22.44 -22.43
C THR A 596 -14.64 -23.06 -21.29
N ASP A 597 -15.67 -22.38 -20.79
CA ASP A 597 -16.59 -22.89 -19.78
C ASP A 597 -18.04 -22.92 -20.29
N SER A 598 -18.96 -23.28 -19.40
CA SER A 598 -20.40 -23.37 -19.68
C SER A 598 -21.21 -22.37 -18.85
N ALA A 599 -20.57 -21.36 -18.27
CA ALA A 599 -21.27 -20.28 -17.59
C ALA A 599 -21.98 -19.39 -18.62
N HIS A 600 -22.96 -18.61 -18.15
CA HIS A 600 -23.57 -17.60 -19.01
C HIS A 600 -22.59 -16.43 -19.18
N LEU A 601 -22.35 -16.06 -20.43
CA LEU A 601 -21.52 -14.93 -20.83
C LEU A 601 -22.40 -13.89 -21.52
N ASP A 602 -22.35 -12.63 -21.11
CA ASP A 602 -23.13 -11.51 -21.65
C ASP A 602 -22.22 -10.39 -22.17
N LEU A 603 -21.67 -10.56 -23.38
CA LEU A 603 -20.77 -9.62 -24.05
C LEU A 603 -21.45 -8.34 -24.57
N SER A 604 -22.62 -7.99 -24.07
CA SER A 604 -23.47 -6.99 -24.73
C SER A 604 -22.95 -5.56 -24.60
N ASP A 605 -22.23 -5.26 -23.52
CA ASP A 605 -21.61 -3.96 -23.26
C ASP A 605 -20.12 -3.91 -23.63
N GLU A 606 -19.45 -5.04 -23.71
CA GLU A 606 -18.05 -5.19 -24.12
C GLU A 606 -17.90 -5.12 -25.64
N LEU A 607 -18.80 -5.78 -26.39
CA LEU A 607 -18.82 -5.72 -27.85
C LEU A 607 -19.63 -4.52 -28.37
N ARG A 608 -20.60 -4.04 -27.58
CA ARG A 608 -21.51 -2.94 -27.90
C ARG A 608 -22.27 -3.15 -29.22
N GLY A 609 -21.72 -2.64 -30.32
CA GLY A 609 -22.30 -2.69 -31.66
C GLY A 609 -21.36 -3.33 -32.70
N HIS A 610 -20.25 -3.91 -32.24
CA HIS A 610 -19.26 -4.59 -33.07
C HIS A 610 -19.56 -6.08 -33.13
N GLY A 611 -19.61 -6.63 -34.35
CA GLY A 611 -19.77 -8.07 -34.51
C GLY A 611 -18.51 -8.84 -34.12
N ALA A 612 -18.64 -10.06 -33.62
CA ALA A 612 -17.57 -10.92 -33.12
C ALA A 612 -17.64 -12.34 -33.69
N PHE A 613 -16.50 -13.01 -33.77
CA PHE A 613 -16.45 -14.46 -34.01
C PHE A 613 -16.37 -15.16 -32.65
N ILE A 614 -17.33 -16.04 -32.35
CA ILE A 614 -17.44 -16.70 -31.06
C ILE A 614 -17.47 -18.21 -31.27
N THR A 615 -16.53 -18.93 -30.67
CA THR A 615 -16.41 -20.39 -30.78
C THR A 615 -16.44 -21.04 -29.41
N GLY A 616 -17.25 -22.09 -29.24
CA GLY A 616 -17.26 -22.90 -28.02
C GLY A 616 -16.23 -24.02 -28.05
N TYR A 617 -15.46 -24.19 -26.97
CA TYR A 617 -14.58 -25.34 -26.74
C TYR A 617 -14.93 -26.14 -25.48
N GLY A 618 -15.95 -25.71 -24.72
CA GLY A 618 -16.47 -26.39 -23.54
C GLY A 618 -17.36 -27.60 -23.85
N SER A 619 -18.06 -28.10 -22.81
CA SER A 619 -19.09 -29.14 -22.98
C SER A 619 -20.42 -28.61 -23.51
N SER A 620 -20.63 -27.31 -23.36
CA SER A 620 -21.72 -26.49 -23.91
C SER A 620 -21.36 -25.01 -23.68
N ILE A 621 -21.97 -24.08 -24.41
CA ILE A 621 -21.83 -22.64 -24.23
C ILE A 621 -23.20 -21.95 -24.11
N ASP A 622 -23.26 -20.89 -23.30
CA ASP A 622 -24.44 -20.04 -23.11
C ASP A 622 -23.99 -18.58 -23.24
N VAL A 623 -24.27 -17.97 -24.40
CA VAL A 623 -23.64 -16.70 -24.78
C VAL A 623 -24.67 -15.72 -25.31
N LYS A 624 -24.59 -14.50 -24.80
CA LYS A 624 -25.25 -13.31 -25.33
C LYS A 624 -24.18 -12.36 -25.84
N ALA A 625 -24.31 -11.96 -27.10
CA ALA A 625 -23.48 -10.93 -27.72
C ALA A 625 -24.17 -9.56 -27.67
N GLY A 626 -23.48 -8.54 -28.18
CA GLY A 626 -24.01 -7.19 -28.35
C GLY A 626 -24.90 -7.03 -29.57
N GLY A 627 -24.91 -5.83 -30.13
CA GLY A 627 -25.31 -5.65 -31.52
C GLY A 627 -24.12 -5.82 -32.46
N GLY A 628 -24.38 -6.00 -33.74
CA GLY A 628 -23.36 -6.27 -34.76
C GLY A 628 -23.71 -7.52 -35.55
N ASP A 629 -22.93 -7.81 -36.58
CA ASP A 629 -23.09 -9.06 -37.33
C ASP A 629 -22.22 -10.12 -36.65
N ASP A 630 -22.82 -11.01 -35.86
CA ASP A 630 -22.09 -12.02 -35.08
C ASP A 630 -22.01 -13.38 -35.78
N GLU A 631 -20.96 -14.16 -35.48
CA GLU A 631 -20.79 -15.52 -35.99
C GLU A 631 -20.45 -16.48 -34.85
N PHE A 632 -21.36 -17.41 -34.57
CA PHE A 632 -21.25 -18.40 -33.50
C PHE A 632 -20.98 -19.79 -34.08
N THR A 633 -20.04 -20.49 -33.45
CA THR A 633 -19.80 -21.93 -33.65
C THR A 633 -19.94 -22.65 -32.31
N GLY A 634 -20.97 -23.49 -32.21
CA GLY A 634 -21.29 -24.32 -31.05
C GLY A 634 -20.36 -25.49 -30.83
N THR A 635 -20.72 -26.30 -29.85
CA THR A 635 -20.00 -27.46 -29.35
C THR A 635 -20.70 -28.77 -29.77
N ASP A 636 -20.31 -29.89 -29.17
CA ASP A 636 -21.08 -31.14 -29.22
C ASP A 636 -22.16 -31.22 -28.09
N GLY A 637 -22.36 -30.10 -27.38
CA GLY A 637 -23.22 -29.93 -26.21
C GLY A 637 -24.63 -29.45 -26.52
N ASN A 638 -25.33 -28.92 -25.51
CA ASN A 638 -26.58 -28.19 -25.73
C ASN A 638 -26.30 -26.71 -25.54
N ASP A 639 -26.27 -25.96 -26.63
CA ASP A 639 -25.81 -24.59 -26.65
C ASP A 639 -26.96 -23.58 -26.67
N ILE A 640 -26.70 -22.40 -26.11
CA ILE A 640 -27.63 -21.28 -26.07
C ILE A 640 -26.94 -20.05 -26.66
N PHE A 641 -27.58 -19.43 -27.66
CA PHE A 641 -27.02 -18.28 -28.39
C PHE A 641 -28.00 -17.12 -28.43
N GLU A 642 -27.55 -15.93 -28.08
CA GLU A 642 -28.28 -14.67 -28.25
C GLU A 642 -27.40 -13.65 -28.99
N GLY A 643 -27.55 -13.54 -30.30
CA GLY A 643 -26.75 -12.60 -31.14
C GLY A 643 -27.17 -11.14 -31.04
N GLY A 644 -28.21 -10.81 -30.26
CA GLY A 644 -28.69 -9.44 -30.14
C GLY A 644 -29.27 -8.89 -31.45
N GLY A 645 -28.71 -7.80 -31.97
CA GLY A 645 -29.24 -7.09 -33.15
C GLY A 645 -28.21 -6.97 -34.26
N GLY A 646 -28.58 -7.38 -35.48
CA GLY A 646 -27.69 -7.41 -36.64
C GLY A 646 -28.00 -8.60 -37.55
N TYR A 647 -27.04 -8.96 -38.40
CA TYR A 647 -27.11 -10.19 -39.21
C TYR A 647 -26.23 -11.27 -38.58
N ASP A 648 -26.85 -12.21 -37.88
CA ASP A 648 -26.11 -13.25 -37.15
C ASP A 648 -26.07 -14.57 -37.91
N ILE A 649 -24.93 -15.25 -37.81
CA ILE A 649 -24.75 -16.63 -38.27
C ILE A 649 -24.53 -17.51 -37.05
N ILE A 650 -25.41 -18.48 -36.82
CA ILE A 650 -25.30 -19.42 -35.71
C ILE A 650 -25.21 -20.84 -36.29
N ASP A 651 -24.14 -21.54 -35.94
CA ASP A 651 -23.98 -22.98 -36.12
C ASP A 651 -24.02 -23.63 -34.73
N GLY A 652 -25.09 -24.36 -34.41
CA GLY A 652 -25.27 -24.98 -33.10
C GLY A 652 -24.39 -26.21 -32.88
N GLY A 653 -23.88 -26.82 -33.94
CA GLY A 653 -23.08 -28.04 -33.84
C GLY A 653 -23.93 -29.29 -33.55
N ALA A 654 -23.37 -30.24 -32.80
CA ALA A 654 -24.11 -31.44 -32.44
C ALA A 654 -24.76 -31.22 -31.08
N GLY A 655 -26.06 -31.45 -30.94
CA GLY A 655 -26.64 -31.02 -29.67
C GLY A 655 -28.15 -30.99 -29.61
N THR A 656 -28.62 -30.20 -28.65
CA THR A 656 -29.98 -29.70 -28.62
C THR A 656 -29.90 -28.23 -28.33
N ASP A 657 -29.93 -27.45 -29.40
CA ASP A 657 -29.42 -26.09 -29.40
C ASP A 657 -30.55 -25.07 -29.50
N THR A 658 -30.35 -23.93 -28.85
CA THR A 658 -31.37 -22.88 -28.72
C THR A 658 -30.83 -21.52 -29.13
N ALA A 659 -31.40 -20.95 -30.19
CA ALA A 659 -31.23 -19.53 -30.49
C ALA A 659 -32.28 -18.69 -29.74
N VAL A 660 -31.86 -17.58 -29.14
CA VAL A 660 -32.70 -16.71 -28.30
C VAL A 660 -32.91 -15.36 -28.99
N PHE A 661 -34.15 -14.88 -28.95
CA PHE A 661 -34.58 -13.63 -29.55
C PHE A 661 -35.34 -12.79 -28.52
N SER A 662 -35.00 -11.51 -28.43
CA SER A 662 -35.50 -10.60 -27.38
C SER A 662 -36.94 -10.14 -27.57
N ALA A 663 -37.50 -10.23 -28.78
CA ALA A 663 -38.89 -9.83 -29.08
C ALA A 663 -39.86 -11.03 -29.15
N LYS A 664 -41.16 -10.74 -29.30
CA LYS A 664 -42.21 -11.77 -29.36
C LYS A 664 -42.18 -12.52 -30.69
N PHE A 665 -42.63 -13.77 -30.70
CA PHE A 665 -42.68 -14.61 -31.91
C PHE A 665 -43.43 -13.94 -33.07
N ALA A 666 -44.47 -13.18 -32.77
CA ALA A 666 -45.26 -12.45 -33.77
C ALA A 666 -44.47 -11.35 -34.51
N ASP A 667 -43.34 -10.90 -33.97
CA ASP A 667 -42.47 -9.87 -34.55
C ASP A 667 -41.43 -10.44 -35.52
N TYR A 668 -41.38 -11.76 -35.69
CA TYR A 668 -40.45 -12.45 -36.58
C TYR A 668 -41.15 -13.21 -37.69
N MET A 669 -40.41 -13.41 -38.79
CA MET A 669 -40.79 -14.27 -39.91
C MET A 669 -39.75 -15.38 -40.06
N LEU A 670 -40.22 -16.62 -40.00
CA LEU A 670 -39.39 -17.81 -40.18
C LEU A 670 -39.39 -18.26 -41.64
N GLY A 671 -38.20 -18.57 -42.15
CA GLY A 671 -37.95 -19.06 -43.50
C GLY A 671 -36.96 -20.23 -43.52
N TYR A 672 -36.73 -20.77 -44.70
CA TYR A 672 -35.72 -21.80 -44.96
C TYR A 672 -34.81 -21.31 -46.07
N ARG A 673 -33.52 -21.58 -45.95
CA ARG A 673 -32.58 -21.36 -47.05
C ARG A 673 -32.73 -22.48 -48.10
N TYR A 674 -32.21 -22.27 -49.31
CA TYR A 674 -32.38 -23.21 -50.43
C TYR A 674 -31.66 -24.55 -50.24
N ASP A 675 -30.80 -24.68 -49.22
CA ASP A 675 -30.09 -25.90 -48.82
C ASP A 675 -30.96 -26.86 -47.97
N ASN A 676 -32.12 -26.42 -47.46
CA ASN A 676 -33.04 -27.15 -46.57
C ASN A 676 -32.47 -27.55 -45.19
N GLU A 677 -31.23 -27.16 -44.87
CA GLU A 677 -30.56 -27.48 -43.59
C GLU A 677 -30.52 -26.25 -42.68
N SER A 678 -30.44 -25.03 -43.25
CA SER A 678 -30.44 -23.80 -42.45
C SER A 678 -31.82 -23.15 -42.34
N HIS A 679 -32.12 -22.62 -41.16
CA HIS A 679 -33.28 -21.80 -40.85
C HIS A 679 -32.95 -20.32 -40.99
N ILE A 680 -33.94 -19.52 -41.40
CA ILE A 680 -33.84 -18.06 -41.45
C ILE A 680 -34.84 -17.48 -40.46
N VAL A 681 -34.37 -16.64 -39.54
CA VAL A 681 -35.23 -15.87 -38.64
C VAL A 681 -35.05 -14.40 -38.97
N ARG A 682 -36.09 -13.76 -39.53
CA ARG A 682 -36.03 -12.36 -39.94
C ARG A 682 -36.97 -11.51 -39.11
N SER A 683 -36.49 -10.41 -38.56
CA SER A 683 -37.33 -9.42 -37.88
C SER A 683 -38.28 -8.73 -38.86
N LEU A 684 -39.55 -8.55 -38.49
CA LEU A 684 -40.55 -7.85 -39.32
C LEU A 684 -40.27 -6.35 -39.44
N SER A 685 -39.42 -5.78 -38.57
CA SER A 685 -38.88 -4.41 -38.73
C SER A 685 -37.95 -4.30 -39.95
N GLY A 686 -37.46 -5.43 -40.45
CA GLY A 686 -36.56 -5.54 -41.60
C GLY A 686 -35.12 -5.10 -41.33
N GLN A 687 -34.73 -4.96 -40.06
CA GLN A 687 -33.36 -4.59 -39.65
C GLN A 687 -32.46 -5.81 -39.43
N ASP A 688 -33.01 -6.95 -39.00
CA ASP A 688 -32.23 -8.11 -38.56
C ASP A 688 -32.64 -9.39 -39.31
N GLU A 689 -31.66 -10.15 -39.80
CA GLU A 689 -31.86 -11.46 -40.44
C GLU A 689 -30.78 -12.43 -39.97
N ASN A 690 -31.20 -13.51 -39.31
CA ASN A 690 -30.28 -14.48 -38.74
C ASN A 690 -30.36 -15.81 -39.48
N ILE A 691 -29.20 -16.42 -39.71
CA ILE A 691 -29.07 -17.77 -40.28
C ILE A 691 -28.71 -18.73 -39.17
N LEU A 692 -29.54 -19.76 -38.97
CA LEU A 692 -29.31 -20.80 -37.98
C LEU A 692 -29.07 -22.13 -38.70
N THR A 693 -27.97 -22.81 -38.40
CA THR A 693 -27.66 -24.16 -38.86
C THR A 693 -27.50 -25.06 -37.64
N ASP A 694 -28.03 -26.28 -37.70
CA ASP A 694 -28.00 -27.24 -36.59
C ASP A 694 -28.53 -26.64 -35.26
N VAL A 695 -29.71 -25.99 -35.32
CA VAL A 695 -30.41 -25.41 -34.14
C VAL A 695 -31.83 -25.96 -34.05
N GLU A 696 -32.18 -26.63 -32.94
CA GLU A 696 -33.49 -27.25 -32.73
C GLU A 696 -34.59 -26.28 -32.29
N PHE A 697 -34.22 -25.26 -31.49
CA PHE A 697 -35.17 -24.35 -30.85
C PHE A 697 -34.87 -22.88 -31.12
N ALA A 698 -35.92 -22.09 -31.34
CA ALA A 698 -35.88 -20.64 -31.28
C ALA A 698 -36.74 -20.17 -30.09
N ARG A 699 -36.12 -19.58 -29.09
CA ARG A 699 -36.77 -19.00 -27.90
C ARG A 699 -37.07 -17.52 -28.16
N PHE A 700 -38.32 -17.13 -27.96
CA PHE A 700 -38.81 -15.74 -28.08
C PHE A 700 -39.32 -15.27 -26.72
N ALA A 701 -39.58 -13.96 -26.58
CA ALA A 701 -40.06 -13.38 -25.33
C ALA A 701 -41.39 -14.00 -24.83
N ASP A 702 -42.24 -14.53 -25.71
CA ASP A 702 -43.59 -15.05 -25.42
C ASP A 702 -43.73 -16.58 -25.62
N GLY A 703 -42.63 -17.30 -25.82
CA GLY A 703 -42.65 -18.76 -25.95
C GLY A 703 -41.50 -19.35 -26.76
N VAL A 704 -41.58 -20.64 -27.05
CA VAL A 704 -40.54 -21.39 -27.77
C VAL A 704 -41.10 -21.98 -29.06
N TYR A 705 -40.36 -21.82 -30.16
CA TYR A 705 -40.60 -22.47 -31.43
C TYR A 705 -39.66 -23.65 -31.62
N GLU A 706 -40.21 -24.83 -31.91
CA GLU A 706 -39.43 -26.02 -32.24
C GLU A 706 -39.40 -26.22 -33.76
N PHE A 707 -38.22 -26.21 -34.36
CA PHE A 707 -38.06 -26.29 -35.82
C PHE A 707 -38.49 -27.64 -36.39
N ALA A 708 -38.24 -28.73 -35.66
CA ALA A 708 -38.58 -30.10 -36.06
C ALA A 708 -40.10 -30.31 -36.21
N THR A 709 -40.89 -29.82 -35.25
CA THR A 709 -42.35 -29.98 -35.22
C THR A 709 -43.09 -28.80 -35.85
N ARG A 710 -42.42 -27.66 -36.02
CA ARG A 710 -42.96 -26.40 -36.51
C ARG A 710 -44.09 -25.86 -35.63
N THR A 711 -44.00 -26.11 -34.32
CA THR A 711 -44.98 -25.65 -33.35
C THR A 711 -44.40 -24.56 -32.47
N PHE A 712 -45.13 -23.45 -32.38
CA PHE A 712 -44.91 -22.45 -31.34
C PHE A 712 -45.74 -22.82 -30.11
N THR A 713 -45.10 -22.89 -28.95
CA THR A 713 -45.76 -23.06 -27.66
C THR A 713 -45.67 -21.77 -26.88
N SER A 714 -46.79 -21.05 -26.76
CA SER A 714 -46.87 -19.86 -25.91
C SER A 714 -46.77 -20.27 -24.44
N THR A 715 -45.87 -19.64 -23.69
CA THR A 715 -45.80 -19.74 -22.23
C THR A 715 -46.37 -18.46 -21.64
N ASN A 716 -47.26 -18.55 -20.65
CA ASN A 716 -47.55 -17.39 -19.81
C ASN A 716 -46.34 -17.22 -18.91
N ASN A 717 -45.50 -16.27 -19.26
CA ASN A 717 -44.25 -16.02 -18.57
C ASN A 717 -44.59 -15.36 -17.25
N ALA A 718 -44.24 -16.04 -16.17
CA ALA A 718 -44.44 -15.49 -14.84
C ALA A 718 -43.74 -14.13 -14.73
N PRO A 719 -44.26 -13.17 -13.94
CA PRO A 719 -43.62 -11.86 -13.77
C PRO A 719 -42.12 -12.00 -13.45
N THR A 720 -41.27 -11.43 -14.29
CA THR A 720 -39.81 -11.49 -14.20
C THR A 720 -39.24 -10.12 -13.81
N ASN A 721 -37.93 -10.07 -13.57
CA ASN A 721 -37.21 -8.84 -13.20
C ASN A 721 -37.86 -8.09 -12.03
N ILE A 722 -38.29 -8.83 -11.00
CA ILE A 722 -38.85 -8.25 -9.77
C ILE A 722 -37.72 -7.55 -9.03
N GLN A 723 -37.77 -6.23 -8.99
CA GLN A 723 -36.75 -5.37 -8.43
C GLN A 723 -37.37 -4.31 -7.52
N LEU A 724 -36.55 -3.83 -6.58
CA LEU A 724 -36.84 -2.67 -5.76
C LEU A 724 -35.88 -1.55 -6.18
N SER A 725 -36.39 -0.37 -6.48
CA SER A 725 -35.58 0.74 -7.06
C SER A 725 -34.40 1.21 -6.19
N LYS A 726 -34.34 0.78 -4.92
CA LYS A 726 -33.23 1.02 -4.00
C LYS A 726 -33.23 -0.09 -2.95
N THR A 727 -32.10 -0.77 -2.79
CA THR A 727 -31.93 -1.94 -1.90
C THR A 727 -30.87 -1.71 -0.81
N ALA A 728 -30.56 -0.45 -0.50
CA ALA A 728 -29.66 -0.10 0.59
C ALA A 728 -30.21 1.10 1.38
N LEU A 729 -30.13 1.03 2.71
CA LEU A 729 -30.53 2.10 3.62
C LEU A 729 -29.57 2.19 4.79
N SER A 730 -29.25 3.41 5.19
CA SER A 730 -28.51 3.69 6.42
C SER A 730 -29.28 3.18 7.64
N GLU A 731 -28.60 2.63 8.65
CA GLU A 731 -29.26 2.05 9.83
C GLU A 731 -30.06 3.07 10.66
N ASP A 732 -29.62 4.33 10.65
CA ASP A 732 -30.28 5.48 11.28
C ASP A 732 -31.57 5.94 10.56
N THR A 733 -31.97 5.27 9.47
CA THR A 733 -33.13 5.63 8.66
C THR A 733 -34.41 5.66 9.50
N PRO A 734 -35.12 6.81 9.59
CA PRO A 734 -36.34 6.92 10.38
C PRO A 734 -37.43 5.94 9.94
N ILE A 735 -38.25 5.47 10.89
CA ILE A 735 -39.41 4.62 10.59
C ILE A 735 -40.42 5.32 9.67
N TRP A 736 -41.09 4.55 8.81
CA TRP A 736 -42.01 4.99 7.75
C TRP A 736 -41.38 5.71 6.56
N THR A 737 -40.06 5.66 6.44
CA THR A 737 -39.33 6.15 5.26
C THR A 737 -39.49 5.18 4.09
N THR A 738 -39.65 5.71 2.87
CA THR A 738 -39.70 4.88 1.66
C THR A 738 -38.32 4.33 1.35
N VAL A 739 -38.22 3.01 1.27
CA VAL A 739 -37.01 2.29 0.87
C VAL A 739 -36.83 2.41 -0.64
N GLY A 740 -37.82 1.93 -1.39
CA GLY A 740 -37.82 1.93 -2.85
C GLY A 740 -39.20 1.60 -3.42
N LEU A 741 -39.33 1.71 -4.74
CA LEU A 741 -40.50 1.35 -5.52
C LEU A 741 -40.32 -0.06 -6.09
N LEU A 742 -41.32 -0.93 -5.92
CA LEU A 742 -41.32 -2.25 -6.55
C LEU A 742 -41.69 -2.14 -8.03
N SER A 743 -40.94 -2.84 -8.86
CA SER A 743 -41.19 -2.97 -10.29
C SER A 743 -40.90 -4.39 -10.73
N ALA A 744 -41.64 -4.85 -11.72
CA ALA A 744 -41.41 -6.12 -12.40
C ALA A 744 -41.80 -5.97 -13.86
N LYS A 745 -41.27 -6.85 -14.71
CA LYS A 745 -41.65 -6.95 -16.10
C LYS A 745 -42.46 -8.20 -16.29
N ASP A 746 -43.44 -8.09 -17.18
CA ASP A 746 -44.19 -9.23 -17.65
C ASP A 746 -43.96 -9.30 -19.16
N ALA A 747 -43.39 -10.41 -19.63
CA ALA A 747 -43.06 -10.55 -21.05
C ALA A 747 -44.33 -10.58 -21.92
N ASP A 748 -45.46 -10.97 -21.33
CA ASP A 748 -46.75 -11.04 -22.00
C ASP A 748 -47.45 -9.66 -22.03
N GLY A 749 -47.15 -8.80 -21.06
CA GLY A 749 -47.60 -7.40 -20.97
C GLY A 749 -48.78 -7.20 -20.03
N ASP A 750 -49.02 -8.15 -19.13
CA ASP A 750 -50.15 -8.14 -18.20
C ASP A 750 -49.97 -7.14 -17.04
N ALA A 751 -51.09 -6.76 -16.42
CA ALA A 751 -51.09 -5.78 -15.32
C ALA A 751 -50.66 -6.42 -13.99
N LEU A 752 -49.62 -5.88 -13.36
CA LEU A 752 -48.99 -6.49 -12.19
C LEU A 752 -49.55 -5.99 -10.85
N THR A 753 -49.65 -6.92 -9.90
CA THR A 753 -50.05 -6.64 -8.51
C THR A 753 -48.96 -7.09 -7.54
N TYR A 754 -48.61 -6.23 -6.57
CA TYR A 754 -47.52 -6.46 -5.62
C TYR A 754 -48.04 -6.69 -4.20
N THR A 755 -47.49 -7.69 -3.52
CA THR A 755 -47.82 -8.01 -2.12
C THR A 755 -46.54 -8.30 -1.34
N LEU A 756 -46.49 -7.84 -0.08
CA LEU A 756 -45.41 -8.18 0.84
C LEU A 756 -45.85 -9.38 1.67
N ILE A 757 -45.16 -10.50 1.47
CA ILE A 757 -45.43 -11.77 2.18
C ILE A 757 -44.69 -11.79 3.51
N ASP A 758 -43.42 -11.40 3.48
CA ASP A 758 -42.58 -11.28 4.68
C ASP A 758 -41.87 -9.93 4.69
N GLY A 759 -42.11 -9.16 5.76
CA GLY A 759 -41.51 -7.86 6.00
C GLY A 759 -40.28 -7.92 6.90
N ALA A 760 -39.59 -9.07 6.98
CA ALA A 760 -38.43 -9.31 7.82
C ALA A 760 -38.70 -8.94 9.29
N ASN A 761 -39.58 -9.68 9.97
CA ASN A 761 -39.96 -9.42 11.36
C ASN A 761 -40.54 -8.01 11.62
N ASP A 762 -41.42 -7.53 10.72
CA ASP A 762 -42.05 -6.20 10.76
C ASP A 762 -41.07 -5.01 10.61
N HIS A 763 -39.84 -5.23 10.15
CA HIS A 763 -38.92 -4.14 9.80
C HIS A 763 -39.38 -3.36 8.56
N PHE A 764 -40.13 -4.01 7.65
CA PHE A 764 -40.67 -3.38 6.45
C PHE A 764 -42.16 -3.65 6.22
N ARG A 765 -42.84 -2.69 5.59
CA ARG A 765 -44.25 -2.77 5.16
C ARG A 765 -44.41 -2.28 3.73
N ILE A 766 -45.54 -2.64 3.10
CA ILE A 766 -45.91 -2.16 1.77
C ILE A 766 -47.04 -1.13 1.82
N LYS A 767 -46.91 -0.05 1.04
CA LYS A 767 -47.94 0.99 0.87
C LYS A 767 -48.11 1.30 -0.62
N GLY A 768 -49.10 0.66 -1.24
CA GLY A 768 -49.23 0.65 -2.70
C GLY A 768 -48.18 -0.27 -3.29
N ASP A 769 -47.28 0.27 -4.11
CA ASP A 769 -46.13 -0.38 -4.73
C ASP A 769 -44.80 -0.03 -4.04
N ARG A 770 -44.83 0.68 -2.91
CA ARG A 770 -43.63 1.12 -2.19
C ARG A 770 -43.37 0.29 -0.93
N ILE A 771 -42.11 -0.07 -0.72
CA ILE A 771 -41.63 -0.62 0.55
C ILE A 771 -41.26 0.54 1.47
N VAL A 772 -41.67 0.47 2.73
CA VAL A 772 -41.39 1.47 3.77
C VAL A 772 -40.85 0.80 5.04
N THR A 773 -39.97 1.48 5.78
CA THR A 773 -39.50 1.02 7.09
C THR A 773 -40.65 1.05 8.11
N SER A 774 -40.68 0.10 9.05
CA SER A 774 -41.69 0.04 10.13
C SER A 774 -41.12 -0.29 11.50
N LYS A 775 -39.82 -0.56 11.58
CA LYS A 775 -39.01 -0.72 12.78
C LYS A 775 -37.61 -0.18 12.50
N ALA A 776 -36.86 0.18 13.54
CA ALA A 776 -35.47 0.64 13.40
C ALA A 776 -34.58 -0.48 12.83
N LEU A 777 -33.56 -0.08 12.07
CA LEU A 777 -32.52 -0.95 11.52
C LEU A 777 -31.27 -0.82 12.40
N ASP A 778 -30.38 -1.81 12.34
CA ASP A 778 -29.17 -1.92 13.16
C ASP A 778 -28.20 -2.83 12.38
N TYR A 779 -27.09 -2.27 11.91
CA TYR A 779 -26.13 -2.92 11.03
C TYR A 779 -25.38 -4.04 11.75
N GLU A 780 -25.01 -3.83 13.02
CA GLU A 780 -24.28 -4.80 13.85
C GLU A 780 -25.12 -6.04 14.17
N THR A 781 -26.44 -5.86 14.27
CA THR A 781 -27.40 -6.93 14.50
C THR A 781 -27.65 -7.72 13.22
N ASP A 782 -28.09 -7.04 12.16
CA ASP A 782 -28.41 -7.64 10.87
C ASP A 782 -27.99 -6.69 9.75
N LYS A 783 -26.79 -6.90 9.20
CA LYS A 783 -26.23 -6.13 8.06
C LYS A 783 -27.12 -6.10 6.82
N SER A 784 -28.11 -6.97 6.77
CA SER A 784 -29.14 -6.96 5.74
C SER A 784 -30.42 -7.60 6.23
N HIS A 785 -31.54 -7.20 5.63
CA HIS A 785 -32.83 -7.84 5.84
C HIS A 785 -33.39 -8.33 4.53
N THR A 786 -33.78 -9.59 4.49
CA THR A 786 -34.45 -10.17 3.33
C THR A 786 -35.95 -10.07 3.49
N ILE A 787 -36.60 -9.33 2.60
CA ILE A 787 -38.07 -9.30 2.48
C ILE A 787 -38.52 -10.27 1.39
N LYS A 788 -39.69 -10.88 1.57
CA LYS A 788 -40.31 -11.72 0.54
C LYS A 788 -41.49 -10.99 -0.09
N VAL A 789 -41.40 -10.70 -1.37
CA VAL A 789 -42.47 -10.04 -2.14
C VAL A 789 -43.08 -11.02 -3.14
N ALA A 790 -44.40 -11.00 -3.30
CA ALA A 790 -45.11 -11.68 -4.38
C ALA A 790 -45.59 -10.69 -5.43
N VAL A 791 -45.31 -11.00 -6.70
CA VAL A 791 -45.81 -10.28 -7.86
C VAL A 791 -46.68 -11.21 -8.69
N SER A 792 -47.89 -10.77 -9.02
CA SER A 792 -48.81 -11.55 -9.86
C SER A 792 -49.32 -10.75 -11.05
N ASP A 793 -49.39 -11.43 -12.19
CA ASP A 793 -50.04 -11.00 -13.45
C ASP A 793 -51.56 -11.31 -13.45
N GLY A 794 -52.10 -11.92 -12.38
CA GLY A 794 -53.48 -12.39 -12.26
C GLY A 794 -53.70 -13.88 -12.54
N THR A 795 -52.72 -14.58 -13.12
CA THR A 795 -52.73 -16.01 -13.45
C THR A 795 -51.61 -16.77 -12.74
N VAL A 796 -50.38 -16.23 -12.76
CA VAL A 796 -49.19 -16.74 -12.09
C VAL A 796 -48.73 -15.74 -11.03
N THR A 797 -48.20 -16.23 -9.92
CA THR A 797 -47.61 -15.41 -8.86
C THR A 797 -46.18 -15.89 -8.64
N VAL A 798 -45.23 -14.96 -8.68
CA VAL A 798 -43.82 -15.21 -8.42
C VAL A 798 -43.45 -14.53 -7.12
N GLU A 799 -42.86 -15.31 -6.21
CA GLU A 799 -42.28 -14.80 -4.98
C GLU A 799 -40.78 -14.56 -5.18
N LYS A 800 -40.29 -13.41 -4.73
CA LYS A 800 -38.87 -13.08 -4.76
C LYS A 800 -38.45 -12.56 -3.40
N ASP A 801 -37.34 -13.11 -2.94
CA ASP A 801 -36.59 -12.57 -1.82
C ASP A 801 -35.73 -11.41 -2.33
N ILE A 802 -35.92 -10.24 -1.72
CA ILE A 802 -35.13 -9.04 -1.98
C ILE A 802 -34.40 -8.70 -0.70
N THR A 803 -33.07 -8.70 -0.78
CA THR A 803 -32.21 -8.28 0.32
C THR A 803 -32.08 -6.76 0.29
N ILE A 804 -32.39 -6.14 1.42
CA ILE A 804 -32.13 -4.73 1.67
C ILE A 804 -30.92 -4.69 2.58
N ASN A 805 -29.81 -4.16 2.06
CA ASN A 805 -28.60 -3.97 2.84
C ASN A 805 -28.81 -2.80 3.80
N VAL A 806 -28.42 -3.01 5.04
CA VAL A 806 -28.24 -1.92 5.99
C VAL A 806 -26.84 -1.39 5.70
N LEU A 807 -26.72 -0.08 5.51
CA LEU A 807 -25.42 0.58 5.39
C LEU A 807 -25.00 0.99 6.78
N ASP A 808 -23.79 0.59 7.12
CA ASP A 808 -23.10 0.94 8.36
C ASP A 808 -22.98 2.45 8.46
N VAL A 809 -23.48 2.99 9.57
CA VAL A 809 -23.08 4.32 10.04
C VAL A 809 -22.14 4.04 11.18
N ASN A 810 -20.87 4.44 11.04
CA ASN A 810 -19.81 4.07 11.98
C ASN A 810 -20.21 4.36 13.44
N GLU A 811 -20.62 3.29 14.12
CA GLU A 811 -20.98 3.21 15.52
C GLU A 811 -20.00 2.24 16.21
N ALA A 812 -19.55 2.55 17.43
CA ALA A 812 -18.56 1.70 18.10
C ALA A 812 -19.11 0.26 18.30
N PRO A 813 -18.35 -0.81 17.96
CA PRO A 813 -18.88 -2.17 17.96
C PRO A 813 -19.29 -2.65 19.36
N VAL A 814 -20.50 -3.20 19.49
CA VAL A 814 -21.05 -3.69 20.76
C VAL A 814 -20.45 -5.05 21.13
N ASN A 815 -19.69 -5.09 22.23
CA ASN A 815 -19.08 -6.30 22.77
C ASN A 815 -20.11 -7.39 23.16
N LYS A 816 -19.91 -8.67 22.78
CA LYS A 816 -20.89 -9.77 22.95
C LYS A 816 -20.53 -10.71 24.11
N ALA A 817 -21.54 -11.36 24.71
CA ALA A 817 -21.33 -12.28 25.83
C ALA A 817 -20.66 -13.61 25.41
N PRO A 818 -19.84 -14.25 26.29
CA PRO A 818 -19.23 -15.56 26.01
C PRO A 818 -20.25 -16.66 25.70
N THR A 819 -19.95 -17.51 24.72
CA THR A 819 -20.85 -18.58 24.21
C THR A 819 -20.28 -19.99 24.43
N ASN A 820 -21.05 -21.04 24.10
CA ASN A 820 -20.63 -22.46 24.16
C ASN A 820 -20.17 -22.95 25.55
N LEU A 821 -20.92 -22.60 26.59
CA LEU A 821 -20.66 -23.06 27.95
C LEU A 821 -20.78 -24.60 28.03
N ALA A 822 -19.69 -25.24 28.44
CA ALA A 822 -19.61 -26.68 28.59
C ALA A 822 -18.90 -27.06 29.89
N PHE A 823 -19.24 -28.25 30.39
CA PHE A 823 -18.61 -28.83 31.57
C PHE A 823 -18.10 -30.24 31.25
N SER A 824 -16.83 -30.48 31.57
CA SER A 824 -16.08 -31.68 31.13
C SER A 824 -16.60 -33.04 31.62
N ARG A 825 -17.58 -33.09 32.54
CA ARG A 825 -18.06 -34.33 33.17
C ARG A 825 -19.55 -34.34 33.39
N SER A 826 -20.16 -35.51 33.23
CA SER A 826 -21.60 -35.73 33.41
C SER A 826 -21.95 -36.55 34.66
N SER A 827 -20.96 -36.99 35.44
CA SER A 827 -21.18 -37.75 36.66
C SER A 827 -20.02 -37.63 37.65
N VAL A 828 -20.31 -37.87 38.92
CA VAL A 828 -19.35 -37.89 40.03
C VAL A 828 -19.68 -39.05 40.97
N SER A 829 -18.68 -39.75 41.48
CA SER A 829 -18.90 -40.79 42.50
C SER A 829 -19.12 -40.16 43.86
N GLU A 830 -19.95 -40.79 44.70
CA GLU A 830 -20.01 -40.44 46.12
C GLU A 830 -18.68 -40.76 46.84
N ASN A 831 -18.55 -40.31 48.10
CA ASN A 831 -17.35 -40.53 48.94
C ASN A 831 -16.04 -39.92 48.44
N ILE A 832 -16.08 -39.03 47.44
CA ILE A 832 -14.88 -38.28 47.06
C ILE A 832 -14.49 -37.30 48.17
N ALA A 833 -13.19 -37.20 48.44
CA ALA A 833 -12.69 -36.30 49.49
C ALA A 833 -13.07 -34.84 49.18
N ILE A 834 -13.39 -34.07 50.23
CA ILE A 834 -13.66 -32.63 50.11
C ILE A 834 -12.44 -31.91 49.52
N GLY A 835 -12.65 -31.04 48.55
CA GLY A 835 -11.62 -30.32 47.79
C GLY A 835 -11.18 -31.02 46.50
N THR A 836 -11.75 -32.19 46.18
CA THR A 836 -11.41 -32.91 44.95
C THR A 836 -11.97 -32.20 43.73
N SER A 837 -11.18 -32.09 42.65
CA SER A 837 -11.62 -31.54 41.37
C SER A 837 -12.61 -32.48 40.69
N VAL A 838 -13.84 -32.00 40.52
CA VAL A 838 -14.95 -32.72 39.91
C VAL A 838 -14.88 -32.59 38.39
N GLY A 839 -14.63 -31.40 37.85
CA GLY A 839 -14.48 -31.16 36.41
C GLY A 839 -14.10 -29.70 36.09
N LEU A 840 -13.87 -29.41 34.81
CA LEU A 840 -13.54 -28.10 34.24
C LEU A 840 -14.71 -27.48 33.47
N LEU A 841 -14.86 -26.16 33.59
CA LEU A 841 -15.73 -25.30 32.78
C LEU A 841 -14.97 -24.70 31.60
N SER A 842 -15.64 -24.61 30.44
CA SER A 842 -15.12 -24.00 29.21
C SER A 842 -16.21 -23.25 28.46
N ALA A 843 -15.83 -22.16 27.79
CA ALA A 843 -16.67 -21.32 26.95
C ALA A 843 -15.76 -20.60 25.94
N ARG A 844 -16.35 -19.98 24.92
CA ARG A 844 -15.65 -19.18 23.90
C ARG A 844 -16.19 -17.77 23.89
N ASP A 845 -15.31 -16.81 24.04
CA ASP A 845 -15.62 -15.41 23.78
C ASP A 845 -15.60 -15.18 22.26
N PRO A 846 -16.71 -14.70 21.65
CA PRO A 846 -16.77 -14.49 20.20
C PRO A 846 -15.70 -13.53 19.68
N GLU A 847 -15.26 -12.58 20.51
CA GLU A 847 -14.24 -11.58 20.22
C GLU A 847 -12.82 -12.06 20.59
N GLY A 848 -12.67 -13.30 21.07
CA GLY A 848 -11.37 -13.90 21.42
C GLY A 848 -10.84 -13.50 22.80
N GLY A 849 -11.64 -12.80 23.61
CA GLY A 849 -11.31 -12.35 24.96
C GLY A 849 -11.21 -13.48 26.01
N THR A 850 -10.66 -13.13 27.19
CA THR A 850 -10.50 -14.07 28.31
C THR A 850 -11.80 -14.24 29.10
N VAL A 851 -12.32 -15.48 29.17
CA VAL A 851 -13.56 -15.80 29.92
C VAL A 851 -13.31 -16.04 31.41
N LYS A 852 -14.05 -15.32 32.26
CA LYS A 852 -14.11 -15.51 33.72
C LYS A 852 -15.38 -16.24 34.14
N TRP A 853 -15.34 -16.88 35.31
CA TRP A 853 -16.40 -17.77 35.79
C TRP A 853 -16.86 -17.42 37.21
N ARG A 854 -18.16 -17.59 37.46
CA ARG A 854 -18.75 -17.65 38.82
C ARG A 854 -19.83 -18.72 38.89
N LEU A 855 -20.14 -19.16 40.11
CA LEU A 855 -21.31 -19.99 40.39
C LEU A 855 -22.43 -19.11 40.93
N THR A 856 -23.61 -19.20 40.33
CA THR A 856 -24.84 -18.58 40.84
C THR A 856 -25.71 -19.54 41.63
N ASP A 857 -25.53 -20.85 41.40
CA ASP A 857 -26.00 -21.94 42.25
C ASP A 857 -24.85 -22.93 42.42
N ASP A 858 -24.46 -23.23 43.66
CA ASP A 858 -23.37 -24.14 44.00
C ASP A 858 -23.83 -25.54 44.45
N ALA A 859 -25.04 -25.94 44.05
CA ALA A 859 -25.71 -27.19 44.42
C ALA A 859 -25.87 -27.32 45.94
N ASP A 860 -26.55 -26.35 46.56
CA ASP A 860 -26.76 -26.26 48.01
C ASP A 860 -25.46 -26.31 48.83
N GLY A 861 -24.39 -25.68 48.33
CA GLY A 861 -23.08 -25.63 49.01
C GLY A 861 -22.20 -26.87 48.83
N ILE A 862 -22.58 -27.81 47.97
CA ILE A 862 -21.80 -29.02 47.70
C ILE A 862 -20.56 -28.70 46.84
N PHE A 863 -20.64 -27.71 45.96
CA PHE A 863 -19.52 -27.31 45.10
C PHE A 863 -18.90 -25.97 45.48
N LYS A 864 -17.69 -25.76 44.99
CA LYS A 864 -17.02 -24.45 44.93
C LYS A 864 -16.26 -24.33 43.62
N LEU A 865 -16.07 -23.09 43.18
CA LEU A 865 -15.27 -22.77 42.01
C LEU A 865 -13.87 -22.33 42.41
N VAL A 866 -12.85 -22.87 41.75
CA VAL A 866 -11.45 -22.45 41.88
C VAL A 866 -10.86 -22.29 40.48
N GLY A 867 -10.70 -21.04 40.03
CA GLY A 867 -10.43 -20.74 38.61
C GLY A 867 -11.63 -21.17 37.76
N ASN A 868 -11.41 -22.07 36.79
CA ASN A 868 -12.47 -22.71 36.01
C ASN A 868 -12.75 -24.17 36.43
N LYS A 869 -12.28 -24.59 37.62
CA LYS A 869 -12.48 -25.95 38.15
C LYS A 869 -13.58 -25.98 39.20
N ILE A 870 -14.52 -26.90 39.03
CA ILE A 870 -15.52 -27.25 40.05
C ILE A 870 -14.89 -28.25 41.00
N GLN A 871 -14.89 -27.94 42.31
CA GLN A 871 -14.38 -28.79 43.37
C GLN A 871 -15.45 -29.09 44.41
N THR A 872 -15.36 -30.24 45.08
CA THR A 872 -16.24 -30.52 46.23
C THR A 872 -15.92 -29.63 47.43
N LYS A 873 -16.98 -29.18 48.09
CA LYS A 873 -16.96 -28.37 49.32
C LYS A 873 -17.64 -29.09 50.47
N ALA A 874 -18.58 -30.00 50.18
CA ALA A 874 -19.19 -30.93 51.13
C ALA A 874 -19.07 -32.38 50.64
N ALA A 875 -19.33 -33.33 51.53
CA ALA A 875 -19.42 -34.74 51.15
C ALA A 875 -20.65 -34.97 50.28
N ILE A 876 -20.52 -35.87 49.30
CA ILE A 876 -21.61 -36.32 48.43
C ILE A 876 -21.97 -37.73 48.88
N ASP A 877 -23.26 -37.95 49.11
CA ASP A 877 -23.88 -39.19 49.58
C ASP A 877 -24.99 -39.56 48.59
N TYR A 878 -24.85 -40.70 47.91
CA TYR A 878 -25.76 -41.16 46.86
C TYR A 878 -27.15 -41.47 47.41
N GLU A 879 -27.25 -42.09 48.59
CA GLU A 879 -28.53 -42.37 49.24
C GLU A 879 -29.34 -41.10 49.51
N SER A 880 -28.65 -39.95 49.68
CA SER A 880 -29.30 -38.64 49.86
C SER A 880 -29.74 -38.00 48.55
N THR A 881 -28.88 -37.99 47.53
CA THR A 881 -29.16 -37.34 46.25
C THR A 881 -28.46 -38.06 45.10
N HIS A 882 -29.23 -38.35 44.05
CA HIS A 882 -28.77 -39.12 42.90
C HIS A 882 -28.33 -38.22 41.74
N SER A 883 -28.56 -36.91 41.85
CA SER A 883 -28.14 -35.91 40.87
C SER A 883 -27.88 -34.57 41.55
N LEU A 884 -26.84 -33.88 41.09
CA LEU A 884 -26.48 -32.55 41.56
C LEU A 884 -26.53 -31.59 40.38
N THR A 885 -27.26 -30.48 40.54
CA THR A 885 -27.33 -29.42 39.53
C THR A 885 -26.70 -28.16 40.12
N PHE A 886 -25.87 -27.49 39.33
CA PHE A 886 -25.27 -26.20 39.68
C PHE A 886 -25.33 -25.26 38.47
N THR A 887 -25.41 -23.96 38.71
CA THR A 887 -25.47 -22.95 37.64
C THR A 887 -24.15 -22.20 37.60
N ALA A 888 -23.50 -22.19 36.43
CA ALA A 888 -22.29 -21.44 36.20
C ALA A 888 -22.49 -20.34 35.16
N GLU A 889 -21.88 -19.19 35.41
CA GLU A 889 -21.89 -18.03 34.54
C GLU A 889 -20.49 -17.75 34.00
N ALA A 890 -20.41 -17.64 32.68
CA ALA A 890 -19.24 -17.15 31.96
C ALA A 890 -19.43 -15.67 31.67
N TYR A 891 -18.41 -14.86 31.93
CA TYR A 891 -18.45 -13.43 31.61
C TYR A 891 -17.11 -12.92 31.10
N ASP A 892 -17.17 -11.96 30.19
CA ASP A 892 -16.02 -11.33 29.53
C ASP A 892 -15.43 -10.19 30.37
N ALA A 893 -14.48 -9.43 29.80
CA ALA A 893 -13.87 -8.28 30.45
C ALA A 893 -14.84 -7.08 30.63
N ALA A 894 -15.81 -6.92 29.72
CA ALA A 894 -16.81 -5.86 29.79
C ALA A 894 -18.00 -6.19 30.71
N GLY A 895 -18.10 -7.44 31.18
CA GLY A 895 -19.11 -7.89 32.12
C GLY A 895 -20.36 -8.49 31.49
N ASN A 896 -20.37 -8.76 30.17
CA ASN A 896 -21.47 -9.47 29.53
C ASN A 896 -21.49 -10.94 29.97
N VAL A 897 -22.67 -11.51 30.23
CA VAL A 897 -22.81 -12.80 30.92
C VAL A 897 -23.66 -13.79 30.14
N THR A 898 -23.20 -15.03 30.08
CA THR A 898 -24.03 -16.18 29.70
C THR A 898 -24.08 -17.18 30.85
N SER A 899 -25.27 -17.70 31.15
CA SER A 899 -25.54 -18.59 32.27
C SER A 899 -26.00 -19.96 31.80
N HIS A 900 -25.57 -21.03 32.47
CA HIS A 900 -25.99 -22.39 32.14
C HIS A 900 -26.05 -23.32 33.35
N ASP A 901 -27.07 -24.17 33.39
CA ASP A 901 -27.26 -25.19 34.42
C ASP A 901 -26.58 -26.51 34.01
N PHE A 902 -25.68 -27.00 34.86
CA PHE A 902 -25.00 -28.27 34.66
C PHE A 902 -25.50 -29.31 35.67
N THR A 903 -25.93 -30.47 35.16
CA THR A 903 -26.41 -31.57 36.00
C THR A 903 -25.45 -32.76 35.94
N LEU A 904 -25.02 -33.24 37.10
CA LEU A 904 -24.18 -34.43 37.26
C LEU A 904 -24.98 -35.56 37.91
N ALA A 905 -24.86 -36.76 37.37
CA ALA A 905 -25.33 -37.96 38.06
C ALA A 905 -24.35 -38.33 39.20
N VAL A 906 -24.88 -38.60 40.39
CA VAL A 906 -24.08 -39.18 41.48
C VAL A 906 -24.03 -40.69 41.26
N LYS A 907 -22.84 -41.30 41.38
CA LYS A 907 -22.66 -42.75 41.24
C LYS A 907 -22.46 -43.38 42.61
N ASP A 908 -23.30 -44.37 42.90
CA ASP A 908 -23.21 -45.24 44.05
C ASP A 908 -21.84 -45.93 44.13
N VAL A 909 -21.20 -45.85 45.28
CA VAL A 909 -19.99 -46.57 45.66
C VAL A 909 -20.30 -47.36 46.92
N PHE A 910 -20.47 -48.67 46.76
CA PHE A 910 -20.82 -49.62 47.81
C PHE A 910 -20.16 -49.33 49.18
N GLU A 911 -20.98 -48.91 50.14
CA GLU A 911 -20.61 -48.77 51.54
C GLU A 911 -21.01 -50.01 52.36
N LEU A 912 -20.13 -50.48 53.23
CA LEU A 912 -20.49 -51.52 54.19
C LEU A 912 -21.39 -50.92 55.28
N SER A 913 -22.66 -51.33 55.31
CA SER A 913 -23.64 -50.88 56.30
C SER A 913 -23.12 -51.04 57.73
N VAL A 914 -22.86 -49.93 58.42
CA VAL A 914 -22.59 -49.95 59.86
C VAL A 914 -23.83 -49.47 60.59
N SER A 915 -24.64 -50.44 61.05
CA SER A 915 -25.58 -50.17 62.14
C SER A 915 -24.77 -49.78 63.37
N SER A 916 -24.86 -48.51 63.80
CA SER A 916 -24.53 -48.15 65.18
C SER A 916 -25.67 -48.68 66.06
N LEU A 917 -25.51 -49.39 67.18
CA LEU A 917 -24.36 -49.75 68.01
C LEU A 917 -24.92 -50.82 68.97
N LEU A 918 -24.17 -51.87 69.29
CA LEU A 918 -24.32 -52.55 70.59
C LEU A 918 -22.93 -52.89 71.16
N HIS A 919 -22.39 -51.95 71.93
CA HIS A 919 -21.89 -52.20 73.28
C HIS A 919 -22.86 -51.40 74.17
N ASP A 920 -23.78 -51.96 74.96
CA ASP A 920 -23.76 -53.23 75.67
C ASP A 920 -25.19 -53.71 75.97
N ALA A 921 -25.29 -55.05 76.07
CA ALA A 921 -26.26 -55.88 76.79
C ALA A 921 -27.40 -56.54 76.00
N LEU A 922 -27.14 -57.81 75.66
CA LEU A 922 -28.03 -58.87 75.21
C LEU A 922 -29.36 -58.96 76.01
N ILE A 923 -30.51 -58.59 75.41
CA ILE A 923 -31.89 -59.01 75.74
C ILE A 923 -32.72 -59.08 74.46
#